data_AF-A0A958XMD1-F1
#
_entry.id   AF-A0A958XMD1-F1
#
_cell.length_a   1.000
_cell.length_b   1.000
_cell.length_c   1.000
_cell.angle_alpha   90.00
_cell.angle_beta   90.00
_cell.angle_gamma   90.00
#
_symmetry.space_group_name_H-M   'P 1'
#
loop_
_entity.id
_entity.type
_entity.pdbx_description
1 polymer ?
#
loop_
_entity_poly.entity_id
_entity_poly.type
_entity_poly.pdbx_seq_one_letter_code
_entity_poly.pdbx_strand_id
1 'polypeptide(L)'
;MHTSNRYFVIVAGLLGIFTLLLPLPGNGQAPQTRGVKPVGDNSTNAPTGVTYAVVVGISDYLNPNITDLQFAHTDAAAFVQYLKSPAGGSVPESNITFLINENATAGQVAAAMDGLLELCQPGDRAIIYFSGHGDVERKTITQPGFLLCEDAPASVYMGGGTFPLVFLQEIVSTLSVQNQATVIIFTDACRAGKLAGTNIGGAALTAANLAKISEGITKVLSCQPNEFSLEGVEWGGGRGVFSFHLLHGLIGLADSNKDGIVTLREIERYLEDEVPPAVAPHKQMPLVDGPKSTPIAWVDSVSLVKLKEALAEGQEPTLAMIDSRSMDDALLAGRDSSALYQYRQFKKAIKSGNLLEPEDQSAYTLFNLLKDRPVMQPFEGLMRRNLAAAFQDEAQKAINDYLASDPEELRKRWGHDSRYEHFPTYLEKAAEILGENHYLYKTLKAREIYFRGLNLRLTGEQTRDTSMFNMAIDRQNDALQWDPNAAYAFNELGLLERRLKNYKIAIRYFEKAIEQSPQWALPWTNLSAVYIDDEEYDLAVTCGERAAQLDPTNPLVQFNIGIAYSALQPPRVKDAIKHYQKTLELDPGLTDAYFNLGLLYFNEEKNSAEAVRVWEKYSELVPNEAAIYQNLAVAYLDLGDPDACLAALHKALEVDPQYHEAQFNIAEFYLEQKSYAKAERELAKYQKRQPDDPRTYYLIARMEAEQNDLDSAMASLEKAFEMGFKDKTYLEQDVHMTIIRNHPAYAELVARYFPQN
;
A
#
# COMPACT_ATOMS: atom_id res chain seq x y z
N MET A 1 52.99 -27.84 15.84
CA MET A 1 53.98 -26.94 15.20
C MET A 1 53.30 -25.60 15.05
N HIS A 2 53.37 -24.76 16.09
CA HIS A 2 54.33 -23.63 16.23
C HIS A 2 54.04 -22.52 15.22
N THR A 3 53.81 -21.24 15.54
CA THR A 3 53.77 -20.40 16.76
C THR A 3 53.35 -19.01 16.24
N SER A 4 52.40 -18.30 16.84
CA SER A 4 52.63 -17.21 17.81
C SER A 4 53.41 -16.00 17.23
N ASN A 5 52.75 -14.84 17.11
CA ASN A 5 52.89 -13.67 18.01
C ASN A 5 54.05 -12.69 17.73
N ARG A 6 53.65 -11.40 17.64
CA ARG A 6 54.08 -10.25 18.48
C ARG A 6 55.32 -9.38 18.14
N TYR A 7 55.02 -8.06 18.13
CA TYR A 7 55.69 -6.95 18.88
C TYR A 7 57.11 -6.51 18.39
N PHE A 8 57.63 -5.28 18.51
CA PHE A 8 57.27 -3.96 19.08
C PHE A 8 58.36 -2.92 18.64
N VAL A 9 58.08 -1.61 18.77
CA VAL A 9 58.99 -0.42 18.99
C VAL A 9 59.64 0.22 17.74
N ILE A 10 59.61 1.55 17.51
CA ILE A 10 60.29 2.61 18.29
C ILE A 10 59.64 4.01 18.16
N VAL A 11 59.71 4.74 19.28
CA VAL A 11 59.42 6.15 19.57
C VAL A 11 60.53 7.10 19.06
N ALA A 12 60.15 8.27 18.51
CA ALA A 12 60.88 9.55 18.57
C ALA A 12 59.94 10.63 17.97
N GLY A 13 59.80 11.87 18.41
CA GLY A 13 60.55 12.74 19.33
C GLY A 13 60.33 14.19 18.86
N LEU A 14 59.93 15.06 19.79
CA LEU A 14 59.62 16.50 19.68
C LEU A 14 60.64 17.37 18.92
N LEU A 15 60.18 18.50 18.32
CA LEU A 15 60.65 19.88 18.59
C LEU A 15 60.13 20.91 17.56
N GLY A 16 59.73 22.11 18.03
CA GLY A 16 59.74 23.32 17.19
C GLY A 16 58.72 24.41 17.51
N ILE A 17 58.88 25.13 18.62
CA ILE A 17 58.17 26.36 19.00
C ILE A 17 58.73 27.55 18.19
N PHE A 18 57.86 28.42 17.68
CA PHE A 18 58.23 29.75 17.15
C PHE A 18 57.61 30.86 18.02
N THR A 19 58.46 31.58 18.74
CA THR A 19 58.17 32.86 19.39
C THR A 19 58.75 33.99 18.57
N LEU A 20 57.96 35.05 18.33
CA LEU A 20 58.46 36.36 17.92
C LEU A 20 57.80 37.43 18.79
N LEU A 21 58.60 38.37 19.25
CA LEU A 21 58.36 39.25 20.39
C LEU A 21 58.69 40.69 19.99
N LEU A 22 57.95 41.64 20.61
CA LEU A 22 58.25 43.07 20.89
C LEU A 22 57.57 44.14 20.00
N PRO A 23 57.37 45.39 20.50
CA PRO A 23 57.35 45.90 21.89
C PRO A 23 56.17 46.86 22.24
N LEU A 24 55.99 47.11 23.55
CA LEU A 24 55.17 48.17 24.16
C LEU A 24 55.93 49.51 24.31
N PRO A 25 55.21 50.64 24.51
CA PRO A 25 55.62 51.66 25.47
C PRO A 25 54.53 51.95 26.51
N GLY A 26 54.95 52.39 27.70
CA GLY A 26 54.11 52.49 28.90
C GLY A 26 53.72 53.89 29.39
N ASN A 27 52.87 53.82 30.44
CA ASN A 27 52.59 54.73 31.58
C ASN A 27 51.99 56.14 31.42
N GLY A 28 50.83 56.31 32.08
CA GLY A 28 50.35 57.53 32.73
C GLY A 28 49.22 57.22 33.74
N GLN A 29 49.43 57.51 35.04
CA GLN A 29 48.44 57.48 36.15
C GLN A 29 47.52 58.73 36.07
N ALA A 30 46.23 58.80 36.43
CA ALA A 30 45.48 58.64 37.69
C ALA A 30 44.02 59.18 37.46
N PRO A 31 43.06 59.30 38.41
CA PRO A 31 42.66 58.52 39.60
C PRO A 31 41.18 58.03 39.53
N GLN A 32 40.74 57.32 40.59
CA GLN A 32 39.39 56.78 40.81
C GLN A 32 38.24 57.82 40.75
N THR A 33 37.12 57.45 40.14
CA THR A 33 35.77 57.92 40.54
C THR A 33 34.77 56.78 40.50
N ARG A 34 34.16 56.49 41.66
CA ARG A 34 32.97 55.63 41.82
C ARG A 34 31.83 56.17 40.95
N GLY A 35 31.35 55.35 40.04
CA GLY A 35 30.10 55.58 39.30
C GLY A 35 29.38 54.26 39.13
N VAL A 36 28.24 54.13 39.82
CA VAL A 36 27.26 53.08 39.52
C VAL A 36 26.80 53.33 38.09
N LYS A 37 27.13 52.42 37.17
CA LYS A 37 26.52 52.40 35.84
C LYS A 37 25.18 51.67 35.93
N PRO A 38 24.14 52.14 35.23
CA PRO A 38 22.79 51.56 35.29
C PRO A 38 22.82 50.12 34.82
N VAL A 39 21.88 49.32 35.34
CA VAL A 39 21.53 47.98 34.83
C VAL A 39 21.38 48.10 33.30
N GLY A 40 22.39 47.62 32.59
CA GLY A 40 22.38 47.52 31.15
C GLY A 40 21.54 46.32 30.77
N ASP A 41 20.52 46.60 29.98
CA ASP A 41 19.73 45.70 29.14
C ASP A 41 20.35 44.29 28.97
N ASN A 42 19.71 43.26 29.55
CA ASN A 42 20.04 41.86 29.32
C ASN A 42 19.50 41.38 27.95
N SER A 43 19.62 42.20 26.91
CA SER A 43 19.13 41.87 25.57
C SER A 43 20.12 41.04 24.73
N THR A 44 21.15 40.45 25.34
CA THR A 44 22.21 39.73 24.62
C THR A 44 22.23 38.25 24.98
N ASN A 45 21.23 37.48 24.55
CA ASN A 45 21.28 36.01 24.49
C ASN A 45 20.18 35.43 23.55
N ALA A 46 19.73 36.20 22.56
CA ALA A 46 18.96 35.65 21.45
C ALA A 46 19.94 35.01 20.44
N PRO A 47 19.60 33.89 19.78
CA PRO A 47 20.43 33.27 18.77
C PRO A 47 20.76 34.29 17.69
N THR A 48 22.01 34.30 17.26
CA THR A 48 22.48 35.20 16.20
C THR A 48 22.04 34.74 14.81
N GLY A 49 21.53 33.51 14.68
CA GLY A 49 21.06 32.90 13.43
C GLY A 49 19.54 32.92 13.25
N VAL A 50 19.10 32.55 12.05
CA VAL A 50 17.70 32.52 11.62
C VAL A 50 17.02 31.25 12.13
N THR A 51 15.73 31.35 12.49
CA THR A 51 14.92 30.17 12.84
C THR A 51 14.12 29.71 11.62
N TYR A 52 14.19 28.40 11.34
CA TYR A 52 13.35 27.70 10.36
C TYR A 52 12.57 26.59 11.07
N ALA A 53 11.32 26.36 10.67
CA ALA A 53 10.45 25.38 11.29
C ALA A 53 9.71 24.53 10.26
N VAL A 54 9.59 23.24 10.53
CA VAL A 54 8.65 22.32 9.88
C VAL A 54 7.64 21.91 10.94
N VAL A 55 6.36 22.20 10.70
CA VAL A 55 5.26 21.96 11.63
C VAL A 55 4.21 21.10 10.92
N VAL A 56 4.04 19.87 11.40
CA VAL A 56 3.14 18.86 10.83
C VAL A 56 2.05 18.50 11.84
N GLY A 57 0.79 18.50 11.41
CA GLY A 57 -0.35 18.11 12.25
C GLY A 57 -1.38 17.31 11.48
N ILE A 58 -1.57 16.03 11.83
CA ILE A 58 -2.41 15.11 11.05
C ILE A 58 -3.50 14.56 11.94
N SER A 59 -4.72 15.02 11.69
CA SER A 59 -5.94 14.50 12.32
C SER A 59 -6.66 13.52 11.42
N ASP A 60 -6.82 13.89 10.16
CA ASP A 60 -7.57 13.11 9.17
C ASP A 60 -6.59 12.29 8.32
N TYR A 61 -6.77 10.97 8.30
CA TYR A 61 -5.97 10.05 7.51
C TYR A 61 -6.75 9.57 6.29
N LEU A 62 -6.07 9.43 5.15
CA LEU A 62 -6.70 8.97 3.90
C LEU A 62 -7.25 7.55 4.01
N ASN A 63 -6.56 6.70 4.77
CA ASN A 63 -6.94 5.32 4.95
C ASN A 63 -7.98 5.20 6.09
N PRO A 64 -9.22 4.76 5.82
CA PRO A 64 -10.28 4.70 6.82
C PRO A 64 -10.04 3.65 7.92
N ASN A 65 -9.05 2.76 7.75
CA ASN A 65 -8.63 1.80 8.77
C ASN A 65 -7.63 2.42 9.76
N ILE A 66 -7.17 3.65 9.52
CA ILE A 66 -6.46 4.47 10.50
C ILE A 66 -7.49 5.29 11.26
N THR A 67 -7.40 5.27 12.59
CA THR A 67 -8.33 6.03 13.44
C THR A 67 -7.93 7.49 13.44
N ASP A 68 -8.80 8.38 12.97
CA ASP A 68 -8.52 9.82 13.01
C ASP A 68 -8.31 10.35 14.43
N LEU A 69 -7.45 11.37 14.54
CA LEU A 69 -7.23 12.16 15.76
C LEU A 69 -8.10 13.40 15.72
N GLN A 70 -8.50 13.90 16.88
CA GLN A 70 -9.41 15.04 16.96
C GLN A 70 -8.68 16.38 16.81
N PHE A 71 -7.48 16.52 17.39
CA PHE A 71 -6.89 17.85 17.59
C PHE A 71 -5.43 18.00 17.16
N ALA A 72 -4.82 16.98 16.56
CA ALA A 72 -3.42 17.04 16.10
C ALA A 72 -3.16 18.21 15.11
N HIS A 73 -4.08 18.44 14.16
CA HIS A 73 -4.01 19.60 13.26
C HIS A 73 -4.15 20.94 14.01
N THR A 74 -4.95 20.98 15.07
CA THR A 74 -5.16 22.17 15.92
C THR A 74 -3.93 22.46 16.77
N ASP A 75 -3.27 21.44 17.31
CA ASP A 75 -2.02 21.58 18.04
C ASP A 75 -0.88 22.13 17.16
N ALA A 76 -0.76 21.63 15.93
CA ALA A 76 0.18 22.14 14.95
C ALA A 76 -0.12 23.62 14.61
N ALA A 77 -1.38 23.98 14.38
CA ALA A 77 -1.78 25.37 14.14
C ALA A 77 -1.45 26.29 15.33
N ALA A 78 -1.67 25.82 16.55
CA ALA A 78 -1.31 26.55 17.76
C ALA A 78 0.20 26.76 17.89
N PHE A 79 0.98 25.75 17.52
CA PHE A 79 2.44 25.86 17.50
C PHE A 79 2.95 26.87 16.47
N VAL A 80 2.36 26.91 15.26
CA VAL A 80 2.68 27.95 14.26
C VAL A 80 2.37 29.36 14.79
N GLN A 81 1.21 29.54 15.44
CA GLN A 81 0.84 30.83 16.03
C GLN A 81 1.82 31.27 17.11
N TYR A 82 2.24 30.33 17.96
CA TYR A 82 3.30 30.58 18.93
C TYR A 82 4.59 31.07 18.25
N LEU A 83 5.11 30.33 17.24
CA LEU A 83 6.34 30.71 16.53
C LEU A 83 6.28 32.13 15.93
N LYS A 84 5.14 32.52 15.36
CA LYS A 84 4.92 33.85 14.77
C LYS A 84 4.80 34.95 15.82
N SER A 85 4.48 34.62 17.06
CA SER A 85 4.31 35.59 18.15
C SER A 85 5.67 36.12 18.65
N PRO A 86 5.70 37.27 19.36
CA PRO A 86 6.89 37.74 20.05
C PRO A 86 7.52 36.69 20.99
N ALA A 87 6.69 35.93 21.72
CA ALA A 87 7.15 34.87 22.61
C ALA A 87 7.81 33.70 21.86
N GLY A 88 7.36 33.39 20.64
CA GLY A 88 7.99 32.36 19.80
C GLY A 88 9.16 32.85 18.97
N GLY A 89 9.61 34.10 19.16
CA GLY A 89 10.74 34.67 18.43
C GLY A 89 10.38 35.42 17.15
N SER A 90 9.08 35.68 16.90
CA SER A 90 8.58 36.36 15.69
C SER A 90 9.08 35.72 14.40
N VAL A 91 9.08 34.39 14.36
CA VAL A 91 9.57 33.62 13.21
C VAL A 91 8.79 34.05 11.96
N PRO A 92 9.47 34.51 10.90
CA PRO A 92 8.80 34.86 9.65
C PRO A 92 8.04 33.65 9.13
N GLU A 93 6.80 33.83 8.71
CA GLU A 93 6.00 32.71 8.19
C GLU A 93 6.58 32.12 6.89
N SER A 94 7.44 32.84 6.16
CA SER A 94 8.26 32.29 5.07
C SER A 94 9.28 31.23 5.52
N ASN A 95 9.59 31.18 6.82
CA ASN A 95 10.51 30.22 7.41
C ASN A 95 9.78 29.07 8.10
N ILE A 96 8.45 29.04 8.05
CA ILE A 96 7.62 28.00 8.66
C ILE A 96 6.96 27.21 7.53
N THR A 97 7.34 25.95 7.36
CA THR A 97 6.59 25.02 6.52
C THR A 97 5.50 24.38 7.37
N PHE A 98 4.24 24.63 7.02
CA PHE A 98 3.08 24.17 7.78
C PHE A 98 2.25 23.19 6.95
N LEU A 99 2.17 21.93 7.40
CA LEU A 99 1.47 20.85 6.71
C LEU A 99 0.43 20.25 7.65
N ILE A 100 -0.84 20.26 7.24
CA ILE A 100 -1.94 19.64 7.98
C ILE A 100 -2.80 18.76 7.09
N ASN A 101 -3.28 17.65 7.66
CA ASN A 101 -4.21 16.71 7.04
C ASN A 101 -3.80 16.37 5.61
N GLU A 102 -4.66 16.65 4.61
CA GLU A 102 -4.46 16.28 3.21
C GLU A 102 -3.20 16.90 2.56
N ASN A 103 -2.60 17.89 3.21
CA ASN A 103 -1.36 18.53 2.74
C ASN A 103 -0.10 17.88 3.35
N ALA A 104 -0.26 16.94 4.29
CA ALA A 104 0.82 16.28 5.02
C ALA A 104 1.08 14.85 4.50
N THR A 105 1.12 14.67 3.18
CA THR A 105 1.56 13.41 2.56
C THR A 105 3.03 13.14 2.87
N ALA A 106 3.47 11.88 2.78
CA ALA A 106 4.86 11.51 2.98
C ALA A 106 5.81 12.27 2.04
N GLY A 107 5.40 12.50 0.79
CA GLY A 107 6.13 13.32 -0.18
C GLY A 107 6.29 14.77 0.28
N GLN A 108 5.22 15.40 0.78
CA GLN A 108 5.26 16.79 1.26
C GLN A 108 6.06 16.93 2.56
N VAL A 109 5.93 15.98 3.49
CA VAL A 109 6.73 15.97 4.72
C VAL A 109 8.22 15.82 4.40
N ALA A 110 8.58 14.93 3.48
CA ALA A 110 9.95 14.80 2.99
C ALA A 110 10.46 16.11 2.36
N ALA A 111 9.69 16.70 1.45
CA ALA A 111 9.99 17.99 0.83
C ALA A 111 10.20 19.14 1.84
N ALA A 112 9.44 19.14 2.95
CA ALA A 112 9.59 20.10 4.02
C ALA A 112 10.91 19.90 4.79
N MET A 113 11.26 18.66 5.12
CA MET A 113 12.52 18.33 5.80
C MET A 113 13.75 18.66 4.94
N ASP A 114 13.66 18.40 3.64
CA ASP A 114 14.68 18.82 2.66
C ASP A 114 14.87 20.33 2.63
N GLY A 115 13.78 21.08 2.78
CA GLY A 115 13.84 22.53 2.94
C GLY A 115 14.71 22.97 4.12
N LEU A 116 14.65 22.28 5.25
CA LEU A 116 15.52 22.59 6.40
C LEU A 116 17.00 22.36 6.07
N LEU A 117 17.33 21.25 5.41
CA LEU A 117 18.71 20.92 5.04
C LEU A 117 19.32 21.97 4.10
N GLU A 118 18.54 22.49 3.16
CA GLU A 118 18.99 23.47 2.19
C GLU A 118 19.08 24.89 2.76
N LEU A 119 18.15 25.27 3.64
CA LEU A 119 18.03 26.65 4.13
C LEU A 119 18.94 26.93 5.34
N CYS A 120 19.11 25.97 6.25
CA CYS A 120 19.84 26.20 7.50
C CYS A 120 21.34 26.42 7.28
N GLN A 121 21.89 27.45 7.92
CA GLN A 121 23.31 27.80 7.94
C GLN A 121 23.91 27.67 9.36
N PRO A 122 25.25 27.72 9.51
CA PRO A 122 25.89 27.68 10.83
C PRO A 122 25.36 28.75 11.80
N GLY A 123 24.88 28.30 12.95
CA GLY A 123 24.29 29.16 13.99
C GLY A 123 22.78 29.37 13.87
N ASP A 124 22.14 28.89 12.81
CA ASP A 124 20.68 28.89 12.67
C ASP A 124 20.02 27.89 13.63
N ARG A 125 18.70 27.99 13.77
CA ARG A 125 17.87 27.10 14.58
C ARG A 125 16.87 26.38 13.68
N ALA A 126 16.86 25.05 13.72
CA ALA A 126 15.91 24.20 13.02
C ALA A 126 14.93 23.59 14.03
N ILE A 127 13.64 23.88 13.87
CA ILE A 127 12.56 23.35 14.71
C ILE A 127 11.75 22.33 13.90
N ILE A 128 11.59 21.13 14.44
CA ILE A 128 10.71 20.11 13.88
C ILE A 128 9.60 19.87 14.89
N TYR A 129 8.36 20.16 14.52
CA TYR A 129 7.17 19.85 15.30
C TYR A 129 6.31 18.85 14.53
N PHE A 130 5.96 17.74 15.15
CA PHE A 130 5.06 16.74 14.57
C PHE A 130 3.99 16.34 15.57
N SER A 131 2.72 16.44 15.19
CA SER A 131 1.57 15.93 15.94
C SER A 131 0.76 14.98 15.05
N GLY A 132 0.54 13.75 15.49
CA GLY A 132 -0.06 12.70 14.67
C GLY A 132 0.16 11.29 15.22
N HIS A 133 -0.04 10.30 14.37
CA HIS A 133 0.29 8.91 14.67
C HIS A 133 1.77 8.59 14.43
N GLY A 134 2.29 7.68 15.26
CA GLY A 134 3.58 7.05 15.06
C GLY A 134 3.47 5.56 15.37
N ASP A 135 4.12 4.72 14.58
CA ASP A 135 4.04 3.26 14.72
C ASP A 135 5.35 2.56 14.29
N VAL A 136 5.45 1.26 14.55
CA VAL A 136 6.60 0.42 14.17
C VAL A 136 6.16 -0.77 13.35
N GLU A 137 7.04 -1.20 12.43
CA GLU A 137 6.81 -2.43 11.69
C GLU A 137 7.59 -3.60 12.33
N ARG A 138 6.86 -4.60 12.84
CA ARG A 138 7.45 -5.74 13.56
C ARG A 138 7.94 -6.81 12.60
N LYS A 139 9.07 -6.54 11.94
CA LYS A 139 9.69 -7.45 10.98
C LYS A 139 11.03 -8.04 11.45
N THR A 140 11.80 -7.26 12.19
CA THR A 140 13.15 -7.61 12.63
C THR A 140 13.31 -7.31 14.12
N ILE A 141 14.44 -7.71 14.71
CA ILE A 141 14.83 -7.29 16.08
C ILE A 141 14.88 -5.75 16.20
N THR A 142 15.21 -5.05 15.11
CA THR A 142 15.39 -3.59 15.10
C THR A 142 14.11 -2.78 15.01
N GLN A 143 12.98 -3.40 14.61
CA GLN A 143 11.63 -2.80 14.56
C GLN A 143 11.63 -1.32 14.14
N PRO A 144 11.80 -1.00 12.84
CA PRO A 144 11.90 0.37 12.37
C PRO A 144 10.64 1.16 12.77
N GLY A 145 10.84 2.37 13.28
CA GLY A 145 9.76 3.29 13.63
C GLY A 145 9.47 4.29 12.52
N PHE A 146 8.23 4.75 12.49
CA PHE A 146 7.67 5.61 11.46
C PHE A 146 6.77 6.67 12.09
N LEU A 147 6.77 7.86 11.51
CA LEU A 147 5.72 8.85 11.69
C LEU A 147 4.71 8.64 10.55
N LEU A 148 3.43 8.47 10.87
CA LEU A 148 2.40 8.22 9.86
C LEU A 148 2.00 9.56 9.22
N CYS A 149 2.16 9.65 7.91
CA CYS A 149 1.69 10.77 7.11
C CYS A 149 0.22 10.54 6.71
N GLU A 150 -0.44 11.52 6.09
CA GLU A 150 -1.87 11.42 5.76
C GLU A 150 -2.17 10.24 4.82
N ASP A 151 -1.25 9.96 3.90
CA ASP A 151 -1.32 8.89 2.90
C ASP A 151 -0.79 7.54 3.41
N ALA A 152 -0.60 7.40 4.73
CA ALA A 152 -0.13 6.17 5.36
C ALA A 152 -1.10 5.00 5.12
N PRO A 153 -0.58 3.79 4.81
CA PRO A 153 -1.40 2.59 4.85
C PRO A 153 -1.65 2.20 6.32
N ALA A 154 -2.78 1.54 6.60
CA ALA A 154 -3.10 1.09 7.97
C ALA A 154 -2.17 -0.02 8.50
N SER A 155 -1.40 -0.64 7.60
CA SER A 155 -0.36 -1.62 7.88
C SER A 155 0.67 -1.61 6.73
N VAL A 156 1.85 -2.20 6.93
CA VAL A 156 2.90 -2.31 5.90
C VAL A 156 3.54 -0.95 5.56
N TYR A 157 4.10 -0.29 6.58
CA TYR A 157 4.66 1.07 6.49
C TYR A 157 5.88 1.19 5.57
N MET A 158 6.64 0.11 5.42
CA MET A 158 7.75 0.04 4.47
C MET A 158 7.35 0.30 3.02
N GLY A 159 6.07 0.11 2.65
CA GLY A 159 5.57 0.43 1.32
C GLY A 159 5.63 1.92 0.97
N GLY A 160 5.60 2.77 2.00
CA GLY A 160 5.56 4.23 1.94
C GLY A 160 4.29 4.81 2.54
N GLY A 161 3.99 6.09 2.26
CA GLY A 161 2.96 6.86 2.98
C GLY A 161 3.32 7.18 4.44
N THR A 162 4.55 6.91 4.86
CA THR A 162 5.05 7.22 6.19
C THR A 162 6.41 7.89 6.08
N PHE A 163 6.83 8.56 7.16
CA PHE A 163 8.16 9.14 7.30
C PHE A 163 9.02 8.26 8.23
N PRO A 164 9.99 7.49 7.69
CA PRO A 164 10.84 6.63 8.51
C PRO A 164 11.72 7.43 9.47
N LEU A 165 11.79 7.00 10.74
CA LEU A 165 12.64 7.66 11.75
C LEU A 165 14.14 7.56 11.43
N VAL A 166 14.55 6.60 10.59
CA VAL A 166 15.93 6.51 10.10
C VAL A 166 16.29 7.70 9.22
N PHE A 167 15.35 8.19 8.39
CA PHE A 167 15.56 9.40 7.61
C PHE A 167 15.59 10.63 8.51
N LEU A 168 14.70 10.70 9.51
CA LEU A 168 14.74 11.77 10.51
C LEU A 168 16.11 11.83 11.21
N GLN A 169 16.67 10.67 11.59
CA GLN A 169 18.00 10.57 12.18
C GLN A 169 19.10 11.12 11.25
N GLU A 170 19.06 10.78 9.97
CA GLU A 170 20.03 11.26 8.97
C GLU A 170 19.94 12.78 8.77
N ILE A 171 18.71 13.31 8.64
CA ILE A 171 18.45 14.74 8.49
C ILE A 171 18.96 15.52 9.70
N VAL A 172 18.57 15.09 10.90
CA VAL A 172 18.95 15.77 12.15
C VAL A 172 20.46 15.73 12.36
N SER A 173 21.10 14.60 12.05
CA SER A 173 22.56 14.47 12.10
C SER A 173 23.24 15.43 11.12
N THR A 174 22.71 15.57 9.91
CA THR A 174 23.23 16.49 8.89
C THR A 174 23.09 17.94 9.33
N LEU A 175 21.90 18.35 9.78
CA LEU A 175 21.65 19.70 10.30
C LEU A 175 22.58 20.07 11.46
N SER A 176 22.75 19.15 12.40
CA SER A 176 23.57 19.41 13.59
C SER A 176 25.07 19.42 13.29
N VAL A 177 25.56 18.51 12.43
CA VAL A 177 27.00 18.31 12.20
C VAL A 177 27.51 19.13 11.01
N GLN A 178 26.83 19.08 9.88
CA GLN A 178 27.26 19.77 8.65
C GLN A 178 26.83 21.23 8.67
N ASN A 179 25.54 21.48 8.90
CA ASN A 179 25.00 22.85 8.90
C ASN A 179 25.28 23.58 10.22
N GLN A 180 25.76 22.89 11.26
CA GLN A 180 26.04 23.47 12.59
C GLN A 180 24.83 24.26 13.15
N ALA A 181 23.62 23.79 12.83
CA ALA A 181 22.37 24.36 13.30
C ALA A 181 21.99 23.78 14.66
N THR A 182 21.30 24.57 15.48
CA THR A 182 20.66 24.07 16.69
C THR A 182 19.36 23.38 16.31
N VAL A 183 19.29 22.06 16.46
CA VAL A 183 18.10 21.26 16.11
C VAL A 183 17.28 20.97 17.36
N ILE A 184 15.97 21.25 17.30
CA ILE A 184 15.02 20.97 18.37
C ILE A 184 13.81 20.26 17.80
N ILE A 185 13.48 19.12 18.38
CA ILE A 185 12.37 18.28 17.94
C ILE A 185 11.30 18.24 19.03
N PHE A 186 10.07 18.58 18.65
CA PHE A 186 8.87 18.41 19.45
C PHE A 186 8.00 17.35 18.78
N THR A 187 7.62 16.29 19.50
CA THR A 187 6.72 15.28 18.92
C THR A 187 5.57 14.96 19.84
N ASP A 188 4.37 15.09 19.30
CA ASP A 188 3.14 14.58 19.87
C ASP A 188 2.64 13.34 19.10
N ALA A 189 3.53 12.36 18.93
CA ALA A 189 3.40 11.26 17.98
C ALA A 189 3.04 9.89 18.60
N CYS A 190 2.40 9.86 19.78
CA CYS A 190 2.35 8.66 20.62
C CYS A 190 0.97 8.01 20.77
N ARG A 191 0.02 8.31 19.88
CA ARG A 191 -1.18 7.48 19.76
C ARG A 191 -0.89 6.47 18.66
N ALA A 192 -1.02 5.18 18.94
CA ALA A 192 -1.22 4.17 17.92
C ALA A 192 -2.39 3.35 18.43
N GLY A 193 -3.49 3.37 17.68
CA GLY A 193 -4.60 2.45 17.90
C GLY A 193 -4.17 1.02 17.58
N LYS A 194 -5.12 0.17 17.20
CA LYS A 194 -4.85 -1.19 16.71
C LYS A 194 -4.22 -1.19 15.30
N LEU A 195 -3.18 -0.40 15.09
CA LEU A 195 -2.47 -0.30 13.83
C LEU A 195 -1.38 -1.39 13.77
N ALA A 196 -1.26 -2.02 12.60
CA ALA A 196 -0.52 -3.26 12.35
C ALA A 196 -0.86 -4.49 13.26
N GLY A 197 -2.15 -4.85 13.34
CA GLY A 197 -2.58 -6.26 13.45
C GLY A 197 -2.24 -7.05 14.72
N THR A 198 -1.70 -6.45 15.78
CA THR A 198 -1.58 -7.10 17.10
C THR A 198 -1.88 -6.16 18.25
N ASN A 199 -2.51 -6.70 19.30
CA ASN A 199 -2.73 -5.99 20.56
C ASN A 199 -1.38 -5.56 21.16
N ILE A 200 -1.22 -4.24 21.38
CA ILE A 200 -0.28 -3.56 22.30
C ILE A 200 1.13 -3.29 21.73
N GLY A 201 1.48 -2.00 21.65
CA GLY A 201 2.87 -1.50 21.77
C GLY A 201 3.47 -0.72 20.59
N GLY A 202 2.74 -0.44 19.51
CA GLY A 202 3.23 0.30 18.34
C GLY A 202 3.82 1.67 18.67
N ALA A 203 2.96 2.58 19.17
CA ALA A 203 3.35 3.90 19.65
C ALA A 203 4.43 3.87 20.72
N ALA A 204 4.39 2.88 21.63
CA ALA A 204 5.39 2.72 22.68
C ALA A 204 6.80 2.47 22.10
N LEU A 205 6.88 1.66 21.05
CA LEU A 205 8.12 1.34 20.36
C LEU A 205 8.57 2.50 19.49
N THR A 206 7.65 3.26 18.88
CA THR A 206 7.96 4.49 18.16
C THR A 206 8.55 5.53 19.09
N ALA A 207 7.95 5.75 20.26
CA ALA A 207 8.50 6.62 21.30
C ALA A 207 9.91 6.16 21.74
N ALA A 208 10.13 4.85 21.90
CA ALA A 208 11.44 4.30 22.21
C ALA A 208 12.48 4.50 21.08
N ASN A 209 12.05 4.45 19.82
CA ASN A 209 12.90 4.72 18.66
C ASN A 209 13.21 6.22 18.51
N LEU A 210 12.22 7.10 18.70
CA LEU A 210 12.39 8.55 18.76
C LEU A 210 13.37 8.96 19.87
N ALA A 211 13.27 8.34 21.05
CA ALA A 211 14.19 8.60 22.15
C ALA A 211 15.66 8.29 21.79
N LYS A 212 15.89 7.27 20.95
CA LYS A 212 17.23 6.85 20.50
C LYS A 212 17.80 7.71 19.37
N ILE A 213 17.01 8.62 18.78
CA ILE A 213 17.51 9.49 17.71
C ILE A 213 18.61 10.37 18.28
N SER A 214 19.84 10.13 17.82
CA SER A 214 21.09 10.86 18.03
C SER A 214 21.35 11.38 19.45
N GLU A 215 22.44 10.92 20.08
CA GLU A 215 22.87 11.48 21.35
C GLU A 215 23.28 12.96 21.19
N GLY A 216 22.73 13.83 22.04
CA GLY A 216 23.09 15.25 22.09
C GLY A 216 22.17 16.22 21.33
N ILE A 217 21.17 15.75 20.58
CA ILE A 217 20.11 16.61 20.04
C ILE A 217 19.01 16.84 21.08
N THR A 218 18.40 18.03 21.03
CA THR A 218 17.32 18.41 21.93
C THR A 218 15.98 17.86 21.44
N LYS A 219 15.34 17.04 22.27
CA LYS A 219 14.07 16.35 21.98
C LYS A 219 13.10 16.56 23.13
N VAL A 220 11.85 16.87 22.81
CA VAL A 220 10.74 16.99 23.76
C VAL A 220 9.57 16.17 23.21
N LEU A 221 9.38 14.98 23.77
CA LEU A 221 8.36 14.03 23.31
C LEU A 221 7.19 14.00 24.29
N SER A 222 5.99 13.75 23.78
CA SER A 222 4.76 13.88 24.55
C SER A 222 4.54 12.86 25.66
N CYS A 223 5.18 11.68 25.59
CA CYS A 223 5.11 10.67 26.64
C CYS A 223 6.33 9.73 26.66
N GLN A 224 6.46 8.93 27.72
CA GLN A 224 7.44 7.85 27.82
C GLN A 224 7.05 6.65 26.93
N PRO A 225 7.99 5.72 26.65
CA PRO A 225 7.64 4.43 26.06
C PRO A 225 6.58 3.70 26.91
N ASN A 226 5.53 3.19 26.26
CA ASN A 226 4.36 2.50 26.84
C ASN A 226 3.28 3.39 27.43
N GLU A 227 3.29 4.69 27.13
CA GLU A 227 2.20 5.62 27.43
C GLU A 227 1.56 6.11 26.13
N PHE A 228 0.44 6.83 26.25
CA PHE A 228 -0.28 7.40 25.12
C PHE A 228 -0.32 8.91 25.24
N SER A 229 -0.32 9.60 24.10
CA SER A 229 -0.71 11.01 24.10
C SER A 229 -2.24 11.15 24.11
N LEU A 230 -2.74 12.01 24.98
CA LEU A 230 -4.17 12.25 25.21
C LEU A 230 -4.58 13.63 24.69
N GLU A 231 -5.80 13.70 24.18
CA GLU A 231 -6.39 14.90 23.59
C GLU A 231 -7.86 15.06 24.01
N GLY A 232 -8.35 16.30 24.07
CA GLY A 232 -9.64 16.62 24.69
C GLY A 232 -10.00 18.11 24.60
N VAL A 233 -11.30 18.39 24.75
CA VAL A 233 -11.87 19.75 24.65
C VAL A 233 -11.57 20.62 25.86
N GLU A 234 -11.26 20.00 26.99
CA GLU A 234 -10.87 20.63 28.24
C GLU A 234 -9.55 21.43 28.12
N TRP A 235 -8.71 21.09 27.15
CA TRP A 235 -7.47 21.80 26.87
C TRP A 235 -7.68 22.74 25.70
N GLY A 236 -7.86 24.03 25.99
CA GLY A 236 -7.90 25.05 24.93
C GLY A 236 -9.11 24.99 24.00
N GLY A 237 -10.19 24.30 24.36
CA GLY A 237 -11.34 24.07 23.48
C GLY A 237 -11.15 22.90 22.49
N GLY A 238 -10.08 22.13 22.61
CA GLY A 238 -9.79 20.96 21.76
C GLY A 238 -8.32 20.85 21.39
N ARG A 239 -7.50 20.21 22.23
CA ARG A 239 -6.05 20.05 22.06
C ARG A 239 -5.49 18.80 22.72
N GLY A 240 -4.27 18.41 22.37
CA GLY A 240 -3.45 17.46 23.12
C GLY A 240 -2.95 18.07 24.43
N VAL A 241 -3.06 17.34 25.55
CA VAL A 241 -2.64 17.82 26.88
C VAL A 241 -1.16 18.22 26.95
N PHE A 242 -0.28 17.42 26.34
CA PHE A 242 1.13 17.75 26.25
C PHE A 242 1.36 19.02 25.45
N SER A 243 0.79 19.08 24.24
CA SER A 243 0.94 20.23 23.35
C SER A 243 0.38 21.51 24.00
N PHE A 244 -0.69 21.38 24.78
CA PHE A 244 -1.30 22.46 25.55
C PHE A 244 -0.32 23.04 26.57
N HIS A 245 0.17 22.21 27.48
CA HIS A 245 1.10 22.67 28.51
C HIS A 245 2.46 23.08 27.91
N LEU A 246 2.94 22.40 26.87
CA LEU A 246 4.17 22.76 26.17
C LEU A 246 4.15 24.24 25.73
N LEU A 247 3.09 24.68 25.05
CA LEU A 247 3.00 26.07 24.61
C LEU A 247 3.00 27.06 25.78
N HIS A 248 2.28 26.75 26.85
CA HIS A 248 2.25 27.62 28.04
C HIS A 248 3.62 27.71 28.73
N GLY A 249 4.32 26.58 28.82
CA GLY A 249 5.69 26.52 29.31
C GLY A 249 6.62 27.40 28.47
N LEU A 250 6.56 27.24 27.14
CA LEU A 250 7.38 27.99 26.18
C LEU A 250 7.09 29.51 26.18
N ILE A 251 5.84 29.92 26.35
CA ILE A 251 5.47 31.35 26.47
C ILE A 251 6.11 31.99 27.72
N GLY A 252 6.43 31.18 28.73
CA GLY A 252 7.19 31.62 29.90
C GLY A 252 6.66 31.14 31.25
N LEU A 253 5.65 30.26 31.30
CA LEU A 253 5.27 29.65 32.58
C LEU A 253 6.34 28.71 33.11
N ALA A 254 7.22 28.18 32.25
CA ALA A 254 8.35 27.35 32.66
C ALA A 254 9.55 28.16 33.19
N ASP A 255 9.62 29.48 32.93
CA ASP A 255 10.72 30.35 33.39
C ASP A 255 10.67 30.52 34.93
N SER A 256 11.30 29.56 35.61
CA SER A 256 11.24 29.40 37.05
C SER A 256 12.16 30.37 37.78
N ASN A 257 13.29 30.72 37.15
CA ASN A 257 14.29 31.61 37.72
C ASN A 257 14.07 33.08 37.34
N LYS A 258 13.13 33.36 36.41
CA LYS A 258 12.73 34.67 35.91
C LYS A 258 13.86 35.42 35.22
N ASP A 259 14.74 34.68 34.54
CA ASP A 259 15.84 35.27 33.76
C ASP A 259 15.42 35.64 32.33
N GLY A 260 14.17 35.36 31.96
CA GLY A 260 13.59 35.68 30.65
C GLY A 260 13.91 34.64 29.58
N ILE A 261 14.50 33.50 29.93
CA ILE A 261 14.85 32.40 29.03
C ILE A 261 14.26 31.12 29.59
N VAL A 262 13.52 30.37 28.76
CA VAL A 262 13.10 29.01 29.11
C VAL A 262 14.15 28.04 28.63
N THR A 263 14.87 27.41 29.55
CA THR A 263 15.86 26.37 29.24
C THR A 263 15.23 24.98 29.11
N LEU A 264 15.95 24.02 28.52
CA LEU A 264 15.50 22.64 28.40
C LEU A 264 15.18 22.01 29.78
N ARG A 265 15.96 22.35 30.81
CA ARG A 265 15.71 21.91 32.19
C ARG A 265 14.40 22.43 32.76
N GLU A 266 14.07 23.67 32.45
CA GLU A 266 12.90 24.34 32.97
C GLU A 266 11.63 23.83 32.30
N ILE A 267 11.66 23.68 30.97
CA ILE A 267 10.52 23.11 30.26
C ILE A 267 10.28 21.64 30.65
N GLU A 268 11.35 20.86 30.88
CA GLU A 268 11.24 19.48 31.39
C GLU A 268 10.50 19.45 32.72
N ARG A 269 10.98 20.22 33.71
CA ARG A 269 10.38 20.25 35.04
C ARG A 269 8.93 20.75 35.01
N TYR A 270 8.67 21.80 34.25
CA TYR A 270 7.31 22.33 34.10
C TYR A 270 6.36 21.29 33.49
N LEU A 271 6.80 20.58 32.46
CA LEU A 271 5.99 19.53 31.83
C LEU A 271 5.77 18.32 32.76
N GLU A 272 6.77 17.93 33.56
CA GLU A 272 6.65 16.90 34.59
C GLU A 272 5.65 17.27 35.70
N ASP A 273 5.58 18.56 36.04
CA ASP A 273 4.69 19.08 37.09
C ASP A 273 3.24 19.24 36.59
N GLU A 274 3.02 19.55 35.31
CA GLU A 274 1.70 19.93 34.77
C GLU A 274 0.98 18.80 34.02
N VAL A 275 1.68 18.01 33.20
CA VAL A 275 1.04 17.01 32.31
C VAL A 275 0.51 15.79 33.07
N PRO A 276 1.29 15.12 33.94
CA PRO A 276 0.81 13.91 34.63
C PRO A 276 -0.42 14.15 35.52
N PRO A 277 -0.53 15.25 36.29
CA PRO A 277 -1.73 15.53 37.07
C PRO A 277 -2.96 15.83 36.20
N ALA A 278 -2.77 16.50 35.05
CA ALA A 278 -3.87 16.89 34.15
C ALA A 278 -4.60 15.70 33.51
N VAL A 279 -3.94 14.55 33.40
CA VAL A 279 -4.50 13.34 32.75
C VAL A 279 -4.95 12.26 33.73
N ALA A 280 -4.81 12.47 35.04
CA ALA A 280 -5.13 11.47 36.04
C ALA A 280 -6.61 10.99 35.91
N PRO A 281 -6.89 9.67 35.99
CA PRO A 281 -6.03 8.57 36.43
C PRO A 281 -5.17 7.92 35.31
N HIS A 282 -5.18 8.46 34.09
CA HIS A 282 -4.35 7.98 33.00
C HIS A 282 -2.89 8.40 33.20
N LYS A 283 -1.98 7.84 32.42
CA LYS A 283 -0.55 8.16 32.49
C LYS A 283 -0.08 8.80 31.20
N GLN A 284 0.56 9.95 31.34
CA GLN A 284 1.31 10.62 30.30
C GLN A 284 2.44 11.41 30.98
N MET A 285 3.67 10.97 30.78
CA MET A 285 4.88 11.53 31.33
C MET A 285 5.78 11.99 30.17
N PRO A 286 5.91 13.30 29.92
CA PRO A 286 6.76 13.79 28.84
C PRO A 286 8.21 13.28 28.95
N LEU A 287 8.86 13.04 27.81
CA LEU A 287 10.28 12.66 27.74
C LEU A 287 11.10 13.80 27.15
N VAL A 288 12.05 14.32 27.93
CA VAL A 288 12.93 15.40 27.51
C VAL A 288 14.39 14.96 27.52
N ASP A 289 15.06 15.06 26.37
CA ASP A 289 16.45 14.65 26.19
C ASP A 289 17.27 15.71 25.46
N GLY A 290 18.56 15.80 25.77
CA GLY A 290 19.49 16.79 25.25
C GLY A 290 20.17 17.68 26.31
N PRO A 291 21.00 18.65 25.90
CA PRO A 291 21.76 19.48 26.83
C PRO A 291 20.83 20.38 27.67
N LYS A 292 20.81 20.17 28.99
CA LYS A 292 19.85 20.83 29.89
C LYS A 292 19.99 22.37 29.96
N SER A 293 21.11 22.92 29.51
CA SER A 293 21.34 24.37 29.42
C SER A 293 20.90 24.98 28.09
N THR A 294 20.43 24.18 27.13
CA THR A 294 19.98 24.70 25.82
C THR A 294 18.79 25.64 26.01
N PRO A 295 18.85 26.89 25.51
CA PRO A 295 17.70 27.78 25.44
C PRO A 295 16.65 27.23 24.47
N ILE A 296 15.40 27.10 24.93
CA ILE A 296 14.30 26.58 24.12
C ILE A 296 13.33 27.70 23.73
N ALA A 297 13.10 28.69 24.59
CA ALA A 297 12.28 29.85 24.27
C ALA A 297 12.76 31.11 25.00
N TRP A 298 12.28 32.27 24.55
CA TRP A 298 12.49 33.56 25.18
C TRP A 298 11.16 34.09 25.69
N VAL A 299 11.16 34.62 26.90
CA VAL A 299 9.95 35.09 27.55
C VAL A 299 9.65 36.52 27.11
N ASP A 300 8.60 36.68 26.32
CA ASP A 300 8.01 37.99 26.09
C ASP A 300 7.06 38.33 27.26
N SER A 301 7.41 39.37 28.00
CA SER A 301 6.65 39.77 29.20
C SER A 301 5.19 40.11 28.90
N VAL A 302 4.91 40.68 27.71
CA VAL A 302 3.54 41.04 27.31
C VAL A 302 2.71 39.79 27.03
N SER A 303 3.27 38.86 26.26
CA SER A 303 2.62 37.58 25.95
C SER A 303 2.38 36.74 27.21
N LEU A 304 3.34 36.71 28.13
CA LEU A 304 3.21 36.01 29.41
C LEU A 304 2.10 36.61 30.31
N VAL A 305 1.99 37.93 30.37
CA VAL A 305 0.91 38.60 31.12
C VAL A 305 -0.44 38.27 30.51
N LYS A 306 -0.60 38.38 29.19
CA LYS A 306 -1.85 38.03 28.49
C LYS A 306 -2.25 36.58 28.72
N LEU A 307 -1.29 35.64 28.68
CA LEU A 307 -1.56 34.24 28.98
C LEU A 307 -2.09 34.07 30.41
N LYS A 308 -1.45 34.71 31.40
CA LYS A 308 -1.88 34.64 32.81
C LYS A 308 -3.26 35.25 33.04
N GLU A 309 -3.56 36.36 32.38
CA GLU A 309 -4.89 36.99 32.42
C GLU A 309 -5.96 36.07 31.81
N ALA A 310 -5.69 35.52 30.62
CA ALA A 310 -6.58 34.60 29.94
C ALA A 310 -6.89 33.35 30.81
N LEU A 311 -5.85 32.72 31.36
CA LEU A 311 -5.99 31.57 32.28
C LEU A 311 -6.78 31.92 33.55
N ALA A 312 -6.63 33.13 34.09
CA ALA A 312 -7.40 33.59 35.26
C ALA A 312 -8.88 33.83 34.95
N GLU A 313 -9.20 34.22 33.70
CA GLU A 313 -10.56 34.43 33.21
C GLU A 313 -11.22 33.14 32.68
N GLY A 314 -10.48 32.02 32.66
CA GLY A 314 -10.94 30.76 32.08
C GLY A 314 -11.15 30.85 30.55
N GLN A 315 -10.50 31.79 29.90
CA GLN A 315 -10.54 32.00 28.45
C GLN A 315 -9.19 31.67 27.84
N GLU A 316 -9.19 31.18 26.61
CA GLU A 316 -7.97 30.96 25.84
C GLU A 316 -7.78 32.06 24.80
N PRO A 317 -6.53 32.44 24.50
CA PRO A 317 -6.24 33.30 23.36
C PRO A 317 -6.74 32.63 22.08
N THR A 318 -7.74 33.23 21.42
CA THR A 318 -8.30 32.69 20.17
C THR A 318 -7.21 32.51 19.12
N LEU A 319 -7.06 31.27 18.64
CA LEU A 319 -6.25 30.92 17.48
C LEU A 319 -6.94 31.46 16.22
N ALA A 320 -6.38 32.50 15.61
CA ALA A 320 -6.79 32.85 14.24
C ALA A 320 -6.36 31.69 13.32
N MET A 321 -7.29 31.11 12.55
CA MET A 321 -6.92 30.13 11.53
C MET A 321 -6.04 30.81 10.48
N ILE A 322 -4.79 30.35 10.32
CA ILE A 322 -3.91 30.80 9.26
C ILE A 322 -4.25 30.01 7.99
N ASP A 323 -4.66 30.71 6.95
CA ASP A 323 -4.71 30.15 5.60
C ASP A 323 -3.27 30.11 5.07
N SER A 324 -2.73 28.90 4.86
CA SER A 324 -1.34 28.62 4.43
C SER A 324 -0.95 29.22 3.08
N ARG A 325 -1.89 29.85 2.37
CA ARG A 325 -1.78 30.23 0.95
C ARG A 325 -1.23 31.64 0.67
N SER A 326 -0.94 32.47 1.68
CA SER A 326 -0.85 33.93 1.49
C SER A 326 0.55 34.55 1.29
N MET A 327 1.65 33.85 1.57
CA MET A 327 2.99 34.47 1.68
C MET A 327 3.75 34.61 0.35
N ASP A 328 3.84 33.54 -0.46
CA ASP A 328 4.58 33.59 -1.73
C ASP A 328 4.03 34.67 -2.67
N ASP A 329 2.70 34.78 -2.65
CA ASP A 329 1.95 35.75 -3.42
C ASP A 329 2.25 37.19 -2.96
N ALA A 330 2.45 37.40 -1.66
CA ALA A 330 2.79 38.71 -1.08
C ALA A 330 4.24 39.13 -1.33
N LEU A 331 5.18 38.17 -1.32
CA LEU A 331 6.61 38.43 -1.60
C LEU A 331 6.87 38.72 -3.09
N LEU A 332 6.09 38.12 -3.98
CA LEU A 332 6.13 38.36 -5.43
C LEU A 332 5.28 39.56 -5.87
N ALA A 333 4.28 39.95 -5.06
CA ALA A 333 3.43 41.11 -5.32
C ALA A 333 4.27 42.40 -5.41
N GLY A 334 4.11 43.12 -6.52
CA GLY A 334 4.81 44.39 -6.77
C GLY A 334 6.19 44.26 -7.42
N ARG A 335 6.72 43.04 -7.65
CA ARG A 335 8.04 42.82 -8.28
C ARG A 335 7.95 42.34 -9.74
N ASP A 336 7.05 41.39 -10.04
CA ASP A 336 6.85 40.87 -11.39
C ASP A 336 5.46 40.21 -11.51
N SER A 337 4.51 40.90 -12.14
CA SER A 337 3.12 40.41 -12.26
C SER A 337 2.98 39.16 -13.12
N SER A 338 3.90 38.96 -14.09
CA SER A 338 3.90 37.79 -14.96
C SER A 338 4.42 36.55 -14.23
N ALA A 339 5.54 36.68 -13.49
CA ALA A 339 6.08 35.61 -12.68
C ALA A 339 5.08 35.16 -11.60
N LEU A 340 4.43 36.10 -10.93
CA LEU A 340 3.39 35.80 -9.94
C LEU A 340 2.20 35.06 -10.56
N TYR A 341 1.74 35.47 -11.75
CA TYR A 341 0.66 34.77 -12.44
C TYR A 341 1.04 33.33 -12.77
N GLN A 342 2.23 33.12 -13.36
CA GLN A 342 2.74 31.80 -13.72
C GLN A 342 2.96 30.91 -12.49
N TYR A 343 3.46 31.48 -11.40
CA TYR A 343 3.63 30.77 -10.13
C TYR A 343 2.29 30.31 -9.52
N ARG A 344 1.25 31.15 -9.61
CA ARG A 344 -0.11 30.75 -9.25
C ARG A 344 -0.66 29.63 -10.13
N GLN A 345 -0.39 29.67 -11.44
CA GLN A 345 -0.74 28.58 -12.34
C GLN A 345 0.01 27.30 -11.99
N PHE A 346 1.30 27.39 -11.62
CA PHE A 346 2.10 26.25 -11.18
C PHE A 346 1.48 25.59 -9.94
N LYS A 347 1.16 26.38 -8.90
CA LYS A 347 0.46 25.87 -7.70
C LYS A 347 -0.88 25.23 -8.04
N LYS A 348 -1.65 25.84 -8.95
CA LYS A 348 -2.94 25.30 -9.41
C LYS A 348 -2.76 23.98 -10.18
N ALA A 349 -1.73 23.87 -11.02
CA ALA A 349 -1.43 22.68 -11.80
C ALA A 349 -1.09 21.51 -10.89
N ILE A 350 -0.23 21.71 -9.87
CA ILE A 350 0.05 20.70 -8.84
C ILE A 350 -1.25 20.25 -8.17
N LYS A 351 -2.06 21.20 -7.67
CA LYS A 351 -3.31 20.87 -6.97
C LYS A 351 -4.32 20.12 -7.85
N SER A 352 -4.27 20.33 -9.17
CA SER A 352 -5.19 19.67 -10.11
C SER A 352 -4.65 18.34 -10.65
N GLY A 353 -3.43 17.92 -10.26
CA GLY A 353 -2.77 16.74 -10.81
C GLY A 353 -2.22 16.92 -12.24
N ASN A 354 -2.21 18.15 -12.78
CA ASN A 354 -1.74 18.45 -14.13
C ASN A 354 -0.21 18.57 -14.15
N LEU A 355 0.49 17.45 -13.94
CA LEU A 355 1.94 17.45 -13.69
C LEU A 355 2.78 17.50 -14.97
N LEU A 356 2.41 16.70 -15.98
CA LEU A 356 3.02 16.72 -17.32
C LEU A 356 2.05 17.17 -18.42
N GLU A 357 0.75 17.00 -18.21
CA GLU A 357 -0.28 17.31 -19.21
C GLU A 357 -1.33 18.31 -18.68
N PRO A 358 -1.86 19.21 -19.54
CA PRO A 358 -1.40 19.48 -20.90
C PRO A 358 -0.01 20.16 -20.90
N GLU A 359 0.82 19.86 -21.91
CA GLU A 359 2.25 20.22 -21.93
C GLU A 359 2.52 21.72 -21.71
N ASP A 360 1.68 22.61 -22.25
CA ASP A 360 1.86 24.07 -22.18
C ASP A 360 1.51 24.68 -20.81
N GLN A 361 0.74 23.98 -19.99
CA GLN A 361 0.23 24.46 -18.69
C GLN A 361 0.55 23.53 -17.53
N SER A 362 1.35 22.49 -17.78
CA SER A 362 1.72 21.52 -16.77
C SER A 362 2.59 22.14 -15.68
N ALA A 363 2.53 21.55 -14.48
CA ALA A 363 3.36 21.99 -13.37
C ALA A 363 4.86 21.92 -13.73
N TYR A 364 5.29 20.90 -14.49
CA TYR A 364 6.67 20.76 -14.94
C TYR A 364 7.10 21.87 -15.91
N THR A 365 6.27 22.18 -16.91
CA THR A 365 6.57 23.25 -17.88
C THR A 365 6.64 24.61 -17.20
N LEU A 366 5.69 24.88 -16.30
CA LEU A 366 5.67 26.13 -15.54
C LEU A 366 6.88 26.23 -14.60
N PHE A 367 7.30 25.14 -13.96
CA PHE A 367 8.51 25.10 -13.16
C PHE A 367 9.75 25.44 -13.99
N ASN A 368 9.93 24.79 -15.15
CA ASN A 368 11.07 25.06 -16.03
C ASN A 368 11.10 26.49 -16.56
N LEU A 369 9.94 27.10 -16.78
CA LEU A 369 9.82 28.50 -17.17
C LEU A 369 10.18 29.48 -16.03
N LEU A 370 9.92 29.08 -14.79
CA LEU A 370 10.09 29.92 -13.61
C LEU A 370 11.47 29.78 -12.95
N LYS A 371 12.05 28.59 -12.92
CA LYS A 371 13.23 28.25 -12.08
C LYS A 371 14.43 29.17 -12.32
N ASP A 372 14.68 29.55 -13.58
CA ASP A 372 15.83 30.38 -13.96
C ASP A 372 15.55 31.89 -13.92
N ARG A 373 14.32 32.31 -13.58
CA ARG A 373 13.96 33.73 -13.49
C ARG A 373 14.59 34.34 -12.22
N PRO A 374 15.30 35.48 -12.30
CA PRO A 374 15.93 36.09 -11.13
C PRO A 374 14.98 36.37 -9.96
N VAL A 375 13.74 36.77 -10.25
CA VAL A 375 12.71 37.03 -9.22
C VAL A 375 12.20 35.77 -8.52
N MET A 376 12.41 34.59 -9.14
CA MET A 376 11.97 33.29 -8.64
C MET A 376 13.07 32.50 -7.94
N GLN A 377 14.33 32.94 -8.01
CA GLN A 377 15.46 32.25 -7.38
C GLN A 377 15.22 31.92 -5.88
N PRO A 378 14.60 32.79 -5.06
CA PRO A 378 14.29 32.44 -3.66
C PRO A 378 13.25 31.32 -3.50
N PHE A 379 12.42 31.08 -4.52
CA PHE A 379 11.34 30.09 -4.52
C PHE A 379 11.68 28.83 -5.31
N GLU A 380 12.82 28.80 -6.01
CA GLU A 380 13.22 27.69 -6.89
C GLU A 380 13.23 26.37 -6.12
N GLY A 381 13.95 26.31 -5.00
CA GLY A 381 14.02 25.11 -4.17
C GLY A 381 12.65 24.66 -3.65
N LEU A 382 11.77 25.60 -3.26
CA LEU A 382 10.41 25.27 -2.83
C LEU A 382 9.59 24.67 -3.98
N MET A 383 9.60 25.30 -5.16
CA MET A 383 8.91 24.77 -6.33
C MET A 383 9.43 23.40 -6.71
N ARG A 384 10.76 23.23 -6.73
CA ARG A 384 11.48 22.00 -7.05
C ARG A 384 11.00 20.85 -6.15
N ARG A 385 11.02 21.05 -4.83
CA ARG A 385 10.62 20.03 -3.84
C ARG A 385 9.12 19.72 -3.90
N ASN A 386 8.27 20.73 -4.01
CA ASN A 386 6.82 20.52 -4.09
C ASN A 386 6.41 19.79 -5.38
N LEU A 387 7.08 20.08 -6.50
CA LEU A 387 6.86 19.38 -7.75
C LEU A 387 7.32 17.92 -7.69
N ALA A 388 8.50 17.66 -7.11
CA ALA A 388 9.00 16.30 -6.91
C ALA A 388 8.09 15.47 -6.00
N ALA A 389 7.53 16.07 -4.93
CA ALA A 389 6.53 15.44 -4.09
C ALA A 389 5.26 15.09 -4.88
N ALA A 390 4.71 16.05 -5.63
CA ALA A 390 3.51 15.82 -6.44
C ALA A 390 3.68 14.68 -7.45
N PHE A 391 4.87 14.55 -8.06
CA PHE A 391 5.17 13.46 -9.00
C PHE A 391 5.15 12.06 -8.36
N GLN A 392 5.51 11.92 -7.10
CA GLN A 392 5.57 10.60 -6.46
C GLN A 392 4.28 10.19 -5.75
N ASP A 393 3.44 11.16 -5.35
CA ASP A 393 2.28 10.93 -4.47
C ASP A 393 1.30 9.88 -5.05
N GLU A 394 0.93 9.98 -6.34
CA GLU A 394 -0.04 9.04 -6.94
C GLU A 394 0.51 7.62 -7.06
N ALA A 395 1.77 7.48 -7.49
CA ALA A 395 2.44 6.20 -7.61
C ALA A 395 2.66 5.55 -6.23
N GLN A 396 2.97 6.36 -5.22
CA GLN A 396 3.06 5.93 -3.83
C GLN A 396 1.70 5.42 -3.33
N LYS A 397 0.62 6.17 -3.58
CA LYS A 397 -0.74 5.78 -3.21
C LYS A 397 -1.12 4.44 -3.83
N ALA A 398 -0.83 4.23 -5.12
CA ALA A 398 -1.11 2.96 -5.79
C ALA A 398 -0.33 1.77 -5.17
N ILE A 399 0.88 1.99 -4.65
CA ILE A 399 1.61 0.96 -3.89
C ILE A 399 0.95 0.71 -2.53
N ASN A 400 0.58 1.78 -1.81
CA ASN A 400 -0.05 1.68 -0.49
C ASN A 400 -1.38 0.92 -0.57
N ASP A 401 -2.23 1.27 -1.53
CA ASP A 401 -3.50 0.61 -1.76
C ASP A 401 -3.30 -0.87 -2.15
N TYR A 402 -2.22 -1.18 -2.90
CA TYR A 402 -1.91 -2.56 -3.30
C TYR A 402 -1.46 -3.42 -2.11
N LEU A 403 -0.65 -2.84 -1.21
CA LEU A 403 -0.23 -3.49 0.04
C LEU A 403 -1.38 -3.63 1.04
N ALA A 404 -2.40 -2.77 0.93
CA ALA A 404 -3.65 -2.89 1.69
C ALA A 404 -4.65 -3.89 1.07
N SER A 405 -4.32 -4.50 -0.08
CA SER A 405 -5.24 -5.34 -0.86
C SER A 405 -6.54 -4.63 -1.24
N ASP A 406 -6.49 -3.32 -1.50
CA ASP A 406 -7.67 -2.52 -1.82
C ASP A 406 -8.35 -3.03 -3.11
N PRO A 407 -9.66 -3.39 -3.08
CA PRO A 407 -10.33 -3.97 -4.24
C PRO A 407 -10.36 -3.04 -5.47
N GLU A 408 -10.46 -1.73 -5.25
CA GLU A 408 -10.52 -0.76 -6.34
C GLU A 408 -9.15 -0.58 -7.01
N GLU A 409 -8.07 -0.55 -6.22
CA GLU A 409 -6.69 -0.61 -6.71
C GLU A 409 -6.43 -1.89 -7.50
N LEU A 410 -6.81 -3.06 -6.99
CA LEU A 410 -6.61 -4.33 -7.71
C LEU A 410 -7.36 -4.33 -9.05
N ARG A 411 -8.58 -3.79 -9.07
CA ARG A 411 -9.37 -3.60 -10.30
C ARG A 411 -8.68 -2.67 -11.29
N LYS A 412 -8.19 -1.51 -10.85
CA LYS A 412 -7.45 -0.55 -11.70
C LYS A 412 -6.15 -1.14 -12.22
N ARG A 413 -5.37 -1.76 -11.33
CA ARG A 413 -4.06 -2.36 -11.59
C ARG A 413 -4.12 -3.45 -12.64
N TRP A 414 -5.10 -4.34 -12.54
CA TRP A 414 -5.24 -5.47 -13.46
C TRP A 414 -6.17 -5.16 -14.64
N GLY A 415 -6.95 -4.07 -14.56
CA GLY A 415 -7.81 -3.55 -15.62
C GLY A 415 -7.13 -2.57 -16.57
N HIS A 416 -5.80 -2.43 -16.52
CA HIS A 416 -5.01 -1.57 -17.41
C HIS A 416 -5.40 -0.10 -17.37
N ASP A 417 -5.65 0.42 -16.17
CA ASP A 417 -5.88 1.85 -15.98
C ASP A 417 -4.69 2.66 -16.54
N SER A 418 -4.98 3.71 -17.31
CA SER A 418 -3.96 4.47 -18.04
C SER A 418 -2.97 5.16 -17.12
N ARG A 419 -3.30 5.41 -15.84
CA ARG A 419 -2.39 6.06 -14.90
C ARG A 419 -1.08 5.30 -14.69
N TYR A 420 -1.09 3.96 -14.81
CA TYR A 420 0.12 3.16 -14.65
C TYR A 420 1.14 3.42 -15.76
N GLU A 421 0.70 3.90 -16.92
CA GLU A 421 1.59 4.33 -18.01
C GLU A 421 2.41 5.58 -17.62
N HIS A 422 1.86 6.43 -16.75
CA HIS A 422 2.47 7.70 -16.35
C HIS A 422 3.43 7.55 -15.15
N PHE A 423 3.20 6.58 -14.26
CA PHE A 423 4.00 6.42 -13.04
C PHE A 423 5.52 6.33 -13.27
N PRO A 424 6.04 5.55 -14.25
CA PRO A 424 7.47 5.55 -14.51
C PRO A 424 8.01 6.94 -14.85
N THR A 425 7.35 7.68 -15.72
CA THR A 425 7.82 9.01 -16.12
C THR A 425 7.74 10.01 -14.97
N TYR A 426 6.68 9.95 -14.15
CA TYR A 426 6.55 10.82 -12.99
C TYR A 426 7.68 10.59 -11.99
N LEU A 427 7.95 9.33 -11.65
CA LEU A 427 9.02 8.96 -10.70
C LEU A 427 10.42 9.27 -11.25
N GLU A 428 10.63 9.10 -12.55
CA GLU A 428 11.86 9.52 -13.23
C GLU A 428 12.06 11.03 -13.12
N LYS A 429 11.01 11.84 -13.37
CA LYS A 429 11.07 13.30 -13.20
C LYS A 429 11.29 13.72 -11.76
N ALA A 430 10.66 13.07 -10.79
CA ALA A 430 10.95 13.32 -9.38
C ALA A 430 12.43 13.06 -9.06
N ALA A 431 13.00 11.95 -9.52
CA ALA A 431 14.40 11.60 -9.30
C ALA A 431 15.37 12.59 -10.00
N GLU A 432 15.07 13.02 -11.22
CA GLU A 432 15.83 14.05 -11.94
C GLU A 432 15.85 15.40 -11.18
N ILE A 433 14.68 15.82 -10.70
CA ILE A 433 14.49 17.10 -9.99
C ILE A 433 15.19 17.13 -8.63
N LEU A 434 15.24 15.99 -7.93
CA LEU A 434 15.90 15.85 -6.64
C LEU A 434 17.41 15.60 -6.74
N GLY A 435 17.85 14.91 -7.79
CA GLY A 435 19.25 14.57 -8.04
C GLY A 435 19.75 13.34 -7.29
N GLU A 436 20.88 12.78 -7.75
CA GLU A 436 21.39 11.47 -7.30
C GLU A 436 21.85 11.41 -5.84
N ASN A 437 22.22 12.56 -5.27
CA ASN A 437 22.69 12.64 -3.88
C ASN A 437 21.54 12.73 -2.86
N HIS A 438 20.30 12.84 -3.33
CA HIS A 438 19.14 12.96 -2.47
C HIS A 438 18.82 11.62 -1.78
N TYR A 439 18.45 11.63 -0.49
CA TYR A 439 18.20 10.38 0.25
C TYR A 439 17.05 9.56 -0.34
N LEU A 440 16.02 10.21 -0.92
CA LEU A 440 14.93 9.54 -1.65
C LEU A 440 15.30 8.98 -3.03
N TYR A 441 16.44 9.34 -3.61
CA TYR A 441 16.76 9.02 -5.01
C TYR A 441 16.65 7.52 -5.29
N LYS A 442 17.22 6.69 -4.40
CA LYS A 442 17.18 5.22 -4.54
C LYS A 442 15.75 4.67 -4.54
N THR A 443 14.91 5.16 -3.62
CA THR A 443 13.52 4.74 -3.50
C THR A 443 12.70 5.14 -4.74
N LEU A 444 12.93 6.33 -5.28
CA LEU A 444 12.27 6.79 -6.51
C LEU A 444 12.67 5.92 -7.70
N LYS A 445 13.98 5.64 -7.87
CA LYS A 445 14.48 4.74 -8.94
C LYS A 445 13.92 3.32 -8.81
N ALA A 446 13.87 2.77 -7.59
CA ALA A 446 13.31 1.44 -7.37
C ALA A 446 11.84 1.36 -7.84
N ARG A 447 11.02 2.33 -7.45
CA ARG A 447 9.59 2.38 -7.81
C ARG A 447 9.37 2.64 -9.30
N GLU A 448 10.17 3.52 -9.89
CA GLU A 448 10.13 3.80 -11.32
C GLU A 448 10.32 2.52 -12.13
N ILE A 449 11.40 1.79 -11.82
CA ILE A 449 11.76 0.55 -12.51
C ILE A 449 10.72 -0.54 -12.23
N TYR A 450 10.20 -0.63 -11.00
CA TYR A 450 9.11 -1.53 -10.64
C TYR A 450 7.88 -1.34 -11.53
N PHE A 451 7.42 -0.09 -11.70
CA PHE A 451 6.26 0.21 -12.53
C PHE A 451 6.53 -0.05 -14.02
N ARG A 452 7.76 0.16 -14.52
CA ARG A 452 8.14 -0.29 -15.88
C ARG A 452 7.98 -1.81 -16.02
N GLY A 453 8.43 -2.58 -15.02
CA GLY A 453 8.26 -4.03 -14.99
C GLY A 453 6.81 -4.48 -14.92
N LEU A 454 5.99 -3.82 -14.11
CA LEU A 454 4.54 -4.07 -14.04
C LEU A 454 3.87 -3.84 -15.40
N ASN A 455 4.17 -2.72 -16.07
CA ASN A 455 3.59 -2.40 -17.37
C ASN A 455 3.98 -3.42 -18.44
N LEU A 456 5.22 -3.92 -18.41
CA LEU A 456 5.66 -5.02 -19.28
C LEU A 456 4.87 -6.30 -19.02
N ARG A 457 4.63 -6.67 -17.76
CA ARG A 457 3.80 -7.83 -17.40
C ARG A 457 2.37 -7.66 -17.95
N LEU A 458 1.74 -6.53 -17.67
CA LEU A 458 0.37 -6.23 -18.08
C LEU A 458 0.21 -6.23 -19.60
N THR A 459 1.18 -5.67 -20.32
CA THR A 459 1.20 -5.69 -21.80
C THR A 459 1.39 -7.11 -22.32
N GLY A 460 2.32 -7.87 -21.75
CA GLY A 460 2.56 -9.28 -22.12
C GLY A 460 1.32 -10.16 -21.93
N GLU A 461 0.48 -9.90 -20.92
CA GLU A 461 -0.80 -10.59 -20.73
C GLU A 461 -1.81 -10.24 -21.84
N GLN A 462 -1.90 -8.96 -22.23
CA GLN A 462 -2.80 -8.53 -23.32
C GLN A 462 -2.37 -9.06 -24.69
N THR A 463 -1.07 -9.01 -24.99
CA THR A 463 -0.52 -9.42 -26.28
C THR A 463 -0.24 -10.92 -26.37
N ARG A 464 -0.29 -11.63 -25.24
CA ARG A 464 0.11 -13.03 -25.09
C ARG A 464 1.57 -13.28 -25.49
N ASP A 465 2.44 -12.29 -25.23
CA ASP A 465 3.87 -12.33 -25.53
C ASP A 465 4.70 -12.68 -24.28
N THR A 466 5.20 -13.92 -24.23
CA THR A 466 6.01 -14.42 -23.12
C THR A 466 7.39 -13.78 -23.03
N SER A 467 7.91 -13.15 -24.10
CA SER A 467 9.18 -12.44 -24.06
C SER A 467 9.12 -11.21 -23.14
N MET A 468 7.95 -10.56 -23.07
CA MET A 468 7.72 -9.42 -22.19
C MET A 468 7.75 -9.80 -20.71
N PHE A 469 7.40 -11.04 -20.35
CA PHE A 469 7.52 -11.52 -18.97
C PHE A 469 8.98 -11.61 -18.53
N ASN A 470 9.89 -12.04 -19.39
CA ASN A 470 11.33 -12.06 -19.07
C ASN A 470 11.87 -10.62 -18.90
N MET A 471 11.47 -9.70 -19.77
CA MET A 471 11.83 -8.28 -19.61
C MET A 471 11.27 -7.70 -18.31
N ALA A 472 10.05 -8.08 -17.92
CA ALA A 472 9.46 -7.67 -16.65
C ALA A 472 10.25 -8.22 -15.46
N ILE A 473 10.67 -9.48 -15.49
CA ILE A 473 11.52 -10.11 -14.47
C ILE A 473 12.84 -9.32 -14.31
N ASP A 474 13.50 -8.97 -15.43
CA ASP A 474 14.73 -8.17 -15.39
C ASP A 474 14.51 -6.81 -14.72
N ARG A 475 13.41 -6.12 -15.05
CA ARG A 475 13.05 -4.85 -14.40
C ARG A 475 12.78 -5.04 -12.92
N GLN A 476 12.07 -6.09 -12.51
CA GLN A 476 11.82 -6.32 -11.08
C GLN A 476 13.11 -6.63 -10.30
N ASN A 477 14.04 -7.40 -10.89
CA ASN A 477 15.34 -7.63 -10.29
C ASN A 477 16.18 -6.35 -10.19
N ASP A 478 16.14 -5.49 -11.22
CA ASP A 478 16.81 -4.19 -11.18
C ASP A 478 16.19 -3.28 -10.11
N ALA A 479 14.86 -3.26 -9.95
CA ALA A 479 14.19 -2.52 -8.88
C ALA A 479 14.66 -2.97 -7.49
N LEU A 480 14.86 -4.28 -7.29
CA LEU A 480 15.37 -4.85 -6.04
C LEU A 480 16.85 -4.54 -5.77
N GLN A 481 17.64 -4.17 -6.77
CA GLN A 481 19.00 -3.66 -6.53
C GLN A 481 18.98 -2.28 -5.87
N TRP A 482 17.95 -1.48 -6.16
CA TRP A 482 17.75 -0.15 -5.56
C TRP A 482 17.03 -0.22 -4.21
N ASP A 483 16.04 -1.09 -4.08
CA ASP A 483 15.35 -1.38 -2.83
C ASP A 483 15.22 -2.90 -2.59
N PRO A 484 16.18 -3.51 -1.85
CA PRO A 484 16.18 -4.95 -1.58
C PRO A 484 15.01 -5.45 -0.73
N ASN A 485 14.24 -4.54 -0.12
CA ASN A 485 13.17 -4.87 0.83
C ASN A 485 11.77 -4.65 0.23
N ALA A 486 11.67 -4.32 -1.06
CA ALA A 486 10.41 -4.05 -1.74
C ALA A 486 9.54 -5.33 -1.88
N ALA A 487 8.64 -5.55 -0.91
CA ALA A 487 7.73 -6.70 -0.90
C ALA A 487 6.89 -6.82 -2.18
N TYR A 488 6.42 -5.69 -2.69
CA TYR A 488 5.61 -5.63 -3.91
C TYR A 488 6.38 -6.11 -5.16
N ALA A 489 7.69 -5.90 -5.23
CA ALA A 489 8.52 -6.37 -6.36
C ALA A 489 8.73 -7.89 -6.29
N PHE A 490 8.92 -8.45 -5.09
CA PHE A 490 8.94 -9.91 -4.90
C PHE A 490 7.60 -10.55 -5.26
N ASN A 491 6.47 -9.93 -4.89
CA ASN A 491 5.16 -10.45 -5.28
C ASN A 491 4.96 -10.44 -6.81
N GLU A 492 5.38 -9.38 -7.51
CA GLU A 492 5.33 -9.35 -8.99
C GLU A 492 6.23 -10.42 -9.62
N LEU A 493 7.42 -10.66 -9.09
CA LEU A 493 8.28 -11.77 -9.53
C LEU A 493 7.58 -13.13 -9.36
N GLY A 494 6.91 -13.34 -8.22
CA GLY A 494 6.12 -14.55 -7.99
C GLY A 494 5.00 -14.73 -9.03
N LEU A 495 4.28 -13.65 -9.36
CA LEU A 495 3.22 -13.66 -10.37
C LEU A 495 3.79 -13.99 -11.76
N LEU A 496 4.91 -13.37 -12.15
CA LEU A 496 5.60 -13.62 -13.42
C LEU A 496 6.04 -15.08 -13.55
N GLU A 497 6.67 -15.63 -12.51
CA GLU A 497 7.14 -17.02 -12.51
C GLU A 497 5.98 -18.02 -12.51
N ARG A 498 4.85 -17.70 -11.85
CA ARG A 498 3.62 -18.50 -11.94
C ARG A 498 3.09 -18.53 -13.37
N ARG A 499 3.07 -17.39 -14.08
CA ARG A 499 2.66 -17.33 -15.50
C ARG A 499 3.56 -18.17 -16.40
N LEU A 500 4.86 -18.21 -16.10
CA LEU A 500 5.84 -19.06 -16.79
C LEU A 500 5.82 -20.53 -16.34
N LYS A 501 4.92 -20.90 -15.40
CA LYS A 501 4.79 -22.23 -14.80
C LYS A 501 6.03 -22.70 -14.02
N ASN A 502 6.85 -21.76 -13.58
CA ASN A 502 8.01 -22.01 -12.72
C ASN A 502 7.59 -22.00 -11.23
N TYR A 503 6.65 -22.88 -10.84
CA TYR A 503 5.96 -22.81 -9.55
C TYR A 503 6.89 -22.77 -8.34
N LYS A 504 7.97 -23.57 -8.33
CA LYS A 504 8.97 -23.57 -7.24
C LYS A 504 9.69 -22.23 -7.08
N ILE A 505 9.92 -21.50 -8.17
CA ILE A 505 10.55 -20.17 -8.12
C ILE A 505 9.51 -19.16 -7.65
N ALA A 506 8.27 -19.25 -8.15
CA ALA A 506 7.16 -18.40 -7.73
C ALA A 506 6.93 -18.48 -6.21
N ILE A 507 6.88 -19.69 -5.65
CA ILE A 507 6.75 -19.94 -4.19
C ILE A 507 7.81 -19.17 -3.41
N ARG A 508 9.10 -19.28 -3.79
CA ARG A 508 10.19 -18.58 -3.10
C ARG A 508 10.04 -17.07 -3.12
N TYR A 509 9.55 -16.51 -4.22
CA TYR A 509 9.32 -15.07 -4.31
C TYR A 509 8.12 -14.62 -3.47
N PHE A 510 7.03 -15.41 -3.42
CA PHE A 510 5.93 -15.12 -2.51
C PHE A 510 6.35 -15.24 -1.04
N GLU A 511 7.14 -16.25 -0.68
CA GLU A 511 7.72 -16.38 0.67
C GLU A 511 8.58 -15.16 1.03
N LYS A 512 9.40 -14.66 0.11
CA LYS A 512 10.16 -13.42 0.30
C LYS A 512 9.24 -12.21 0.46
N ALA A 513 8.18 -12.09 -0.34
CA ALA A 513 7.21 -11.00 -0.19
C ALA A 513 6.53 -11.04 1.20
N ILE A 514 6.19 -12.23 1.70
CA ILE A 514 5.65 -12.46 3.05
C ILE A 514 6.68 -12.11 4.12
N GLU A 515 7.94 -12.52 3.96
CA GLU A 515 9.02 -12.13 4.86
C GLU A 515 9.17 -10.61 4.89
N GLN A 516 9.03 -9.95 3.73
CA GLN A 516 9.14 -8.51 3.63
C GLN A 516 7.95 -7.77 4.23
N SER A 517 6.74 -8.33 4.15
CA SER A 517 5.49 -7.73 4.64
C SER A 517 4.53 -8.82 5.18
N PRO A 518 4.70 -9.27 6.44
CA PRO A 518 3.99 -10.44 6.98
C PRO A 518 2.47 -10.28 7.14
N GLN A 519 1.99 -9.03 7.19
CA GLN A 519 0.57 -8.70 7.31
C GLN A 519 -0.12 -8.48 5.96
N TRP A 520 0.63 -8.57 4.84
CA TRP A 520 0.05 -8.43 3.52
C TRP A 520 -0.62 -9.73 3.09
N ALA A 521 -1.95 -9.71 2.93
CA ALA A 521 -2.74 -10.91 2.61
C ALA A 521 -2.53 -11.43 1.17
N LEU A 522 -2.20 -10.56 0.22
CA LEU A 522 -2.17 -10.92 -1.20
C LEU A 522 -1.08 -11.97 -1.54
N PRO A 523 0.17 -11.89 -1.05
CA PRO A 523 1.16 -12.95 -1.26
C PRO A 523 0.71 -14.32 -0.75
N TRP A 524 -0.02 -14.40 0.37
CA TRP A 524 -0.59 -15.66 0.87
C TRP A 524 -1.67 -16.20 -0.07
N THR A 525 -2.50 -15.30 -0.62
CA THR A 525 -3.52 -15.63 -1.62
C THR A 525 -2.87 -16.19 -2.89
N ASN A 526 -1.81 -15.54 -3.36
CA ASN A 526 -1.05 -15.97 -4.53
C ASN A 526 -0.29 -17.28 -4.30
N LEU A 527 0.24 -17.48 -3.09
CA LEU A 527 0.90 -18.72 -2.70
C LEU A 527 -0.10 -19.88 -2.68
N SER A 528 -1.31 -19.67 -2.15
CA SER A 528 -2.40 -20.64 -2.23
C SER A 528 -2.73 -20.99 -3.69
N ALA A 529 -2.81 -19.99 -4.57
CA ALA A 529 -3.07 -20.20 -5.99
C ALA A 529 -1.94 -20.98 -6.70
N VAL A 530 -0.66 -20.73 -6.37
CA VAL A 530 0.45 -21.51 -6.93
C VAL A 530 0.43 -22.96 -6.43
N TYR A 531 0.13 -23.20 -5.16
CA TYR A 531 0.03 -24.57 -4.65
C TYR A 531 -1.14 -25.33 -5.28
N ILE A 532 -2.23 -24.65 -5.67
CA ILE A 532 -3.29 -25.26 -6.50
C ILE A 532 -2.73 -25.66 -7.87
N ASP A 533 -1.97 -24.78 -8.53
CA ASP A 533 -1.36 -25.07 -9.84
C ASP A 533 -0.31 -26.19 -9.77
N ASP A 534 0.40 -26.31 -8.65
CA ASP A 534 1.41 -27.35 -8.37
C ASP A 534 0.79 -28.63 -7.78
N GLU A 535 -0.55 -28.69 -7.65
CA GLU A 535 -1.35 -29.82 -7.13
C GLU A 535 -1.07 -30.18 -5.64
N GLU A 536 -0.45 -29.28 -4.88
CA GLU A 536 -0.14 -29.42 -3.45
C GLU A 536 -1.28 -28.85 -2.57
N TYR A 537 -2.45 -29.48 -2.65
CA TYR A 537 -3.69 -28.91 -2.11
C TYR A 537 -3.72 -28.68 -0.59
N ASP A 538 -3.03 -29.51 0.21
CA ASP A 538 -2.93 -29.31 1.67
C ASP A 538 -2.21 -27.99 2.02
N LEU A 539 -1.16 -27.67 1.27
CA LEU A 539 -0.42 -26.40 1.41
C LEU A 539 -1.25 -25.23 0.90
N ALA A 540 -2.02 -25.43 -0.18
CA ALA A 540 -2.94 -24.42 -0.70
C ALA A 540 -4.01 -24.02 0.33
N VAL A 541 -4.61 -25.00 1.03
CA VAL A 541 -5.55 -24.75 2.14
C VAL A 541 -4.87 -23.95 3.24
N THR A 542 -3.69 -24.39 3.70
CA THR A 542 -2.95 -23.72 4.79
C THR A 542 -2.67 -22.24 4.45
N CYS A 543 -2.20 -21.96 3.23
CA CYS A 543 -1.92 -20.60 2.79
C CYS A 543 -3.20 -19.78 2.61
N GLY A 544 -4.27 -20.38 2.08
CA GLY A 544 -5.56 -19.74 1.93
C GLY A 544 -6.19 -19.37 3.27
N GLU A 545 -6.16 -20.27 4.26
CA GLU A 545 -6.63 -19.98 5.62
C GLU A 545 -5.82 -18.86 6.27
N ARG A 546 -4.51 -18.81 6.04
CA ARG A 546 -3.68 -17.69 6.50
C ARG A 546 -4.06 -16.38 5.83
N ALA A 547 -4.31 -16.39 4.51
CA ALA A 547 -4.82 -15.22 3.80
C ALA A 547 -6.18 -14.77 4.35
N ALA A 548 -7.10 -15.70 4.64
CA ALA A 548 -8.43 -15.41 5.18
C ALA A 548 -8.41 -14.83 6.60
N GLN A 549 -7.40 -15.19 7.40
CA GLN A 549 -7.16 -14.58 8.71
C GLN A 549 -6.71 -13.12 8.60
N LEU A 550 -5.92 -12.80 7.57
CA LEU A 550 -5.39 -11.45 7.34
C LEU A 550 -6.43 -10.55 6.66
N ASP A 551 -7.15 -11.11 5.68
CA ASP A 551 -8.21 -10.43 4.94
C ASP A 551 -9.40 -11.39 4.73
N PRO A 552 -10.40 -11.36 5.65
CA PRO A 552 -11.58 -12.20 5.53
C PRO A 552 -12.58 -11.70 4.48
N THR A 553 -12.34 -10.54 3.87
CA THR A 553 -13.26 -9.88 2.94
C THR A 553 -12.91 -10.11 1.47
N ASN A 554 -11.74 -10.66 1.18
CA ASN A 554 -11.32 -10.96 -0.18
C ASN A 554 -12.00 -12.23 -0.74
N PRO A 555 -12.82 -12.12 -1.80
CA PRO A 555 -13.53 -13.26 -2.38
C PRO A 555 -12.60 -14.30 -3.01
N LEU A 556 -11.46 -13.87 -3.58
CA LEU A 556 -10.48 -14.77 -4.22
C LEU A 556 -9.83 -15.72 -3.22
N VAL A 557 -9.66 -15.27 -1.98
CA VAL A 557 -9.15 -16.12 -0.89
C VAL A 557 -10.09 -17.30 -0.65
N GLN A 558 -11.39 -17.00 -0.48
CA GLN A 558 -12.40 -18.03 -0.25
C GLN A 558 -12.52 -18.96 -1.46
N PHE A 559 -12.40 -18.40 -2.66
CA PHE A 559 -12.47 -19.17 -3.90
C PHE A 559 -11.33 -20.19 -4.01
N ASN A 560 -10.09 -19.76 -3.74
CA ASN A 560 -8.91 -20.63 -3.76
C ASN A 560 -9.00 -21.73 -2.71
N ILE A 561 -9.45 -21.41 -1.49
CA ILE A 561 -9.69 -22.43 -0.45
C ILE A 561 -10.74 -23.46 -0.92
N GLY A 562 -11.81 -23.00 -1.57
CA GLY A 562 -12.84 -23.87 -2.15
C GLY A 562 -12.27 -24.84 -3.19
N ILE A 563 -11.44 -24.34 -4.12
CA ILE A 563 -10.74 -25.18 -5.10
C ILE A 563 -9.87 -26.21 -4.38
N ALA A 564 -9.03 -25.78 -3.44
CA ALA A 564 -8.13 -26.67 -2.74
C ALA A 564 -8.88 -27.78 -1.99
N TYR A 565 -9.95 -27.46 -1.26
CA TYR A 565 -10.77 -28.46 -0.57
C TYR A 565 -11.46 -29.45 -1.52
N SER A 566 -11.88 -29.00 -2.70
CA SER A 566 -12.51 -29.87 -3.71
C SER A 566 -11.51 -30.86 -4.34
N ALA A 567 -10.22 -30.51 -4.37
CA ALA A 567 -9.18 -31.29 -5.03
C ALA A 567 -8.35 -32.18 -4.09
N LEU A 568 -8.54 -32.06 -2.77
CA LEU A 568 -7.92 -32.95 -1.78
C LEU A 568 -8.21 -34.44 -2.06
N GLN A 569 -7.36 -35.32 -1.51
CA GLN A 569 -7.53 -36.76 -1.62
C GLN A 569 -7.60 -37.40 -0.22
N PRO A 570 -8.79 -37.75 0.30
CA PRO A 570 -10.11 -37.62 -0.33
C PRO A 570 -10.66 -36.17 -0.34
N PRO A 571 -11.57 -35.81 -1.29
CA PRO A 571 -12.14 -34.48 -1.36
C PRO A 571 -12.95 -34.08 -0.12
N ARG A 572 -12.83 -32.82 0.31
CA ARG A 572 -13.65 -32.25 1.40
C ARG A 572 -14.79 -31.40 0.82
N VAL A 573 -15.71 -32.08 0.13
CA VAL A 573 -16.81 -31.49 -0.67
C VAL A 573 -17.63 -30.45 0.11
N LYS A 574 -18.02 -30.76 1.36
CA LYS A 574 -18.84 -29.86 2.18
C LYS A 574 -18.13 -28.57 2.56
N ASP A 575 -16.82 -28.65 2.82
CA ASP A 575 -16.01 -27.47 3.11
C ASP A 575 -15.82 -26.63 1.85
N ALA A 576 -15.56 -27.26 0.70
CA ALA A 576 -15.47 -26.58 -0.60
C ALA A 576 -16.77 -25.80 -0.93
N ILE A 577 -17.93 -26.44 -0.78
CA ILE A 577 -19.25 -25.80 -0.98
C ILE A 577 -19.41 -24.56 -0.09
N LYS A 578 -19.07 -24.67 1.21
CA LYS A 578 -19.16 -23.55 2.15
C LYS A 578 -18.28 -22.38 1.73
N HIS A 579 -17.06 -22.65 1.25
CA HIS A 579 -16.14 -21.62 0.80
C HIS A 579 -16.60 -20.96 -0.51
N TYR A 580 -17.12 -21.72 -1.49
CA TYR A 580 -17.71 -21.12 -2.69
C TYR A 580 -18.96 -20.29 -2.40
N GLN A 581 -19.83 -20.74 -1.48
CA GLN A 581 -20.95 -19.92 -1.02
C GLN A 581 -20.45 -18.61 -0.40
N LYS A 582 -19.39 -18.66 0.42
CA LYS A 582 -18.80 -17.46 1.00
C LYS A 582 -18.18 -16.54 -0.04
N THR A 583 -17.54 -17.08 -1.07
CA THR A 583 -17.06 -16.31 -2.22
C THR A 583 -18.21 -15.53 -2.86
N LEU A 584 -19.34 -16.18 -3.12
CA LEU A 584 -20.50 -15.57 -3.77
C LEU A 584 -21.26 -14.57 -2.86
N GLU A 585 -21.16 -14.72 -1.54
CA GLU A 585 -21.62 -13.68 -0.60
C GLU A 585 -20.76 -12.41 -0.68
N LEU A 586 -19.44 -12.55 -0.88
CA LEU A 586 -18.49 -11.44 -0.94
C LEU A 586 -18.47 -10.78 -2.32
N ASP A 587 -18.50 -11.59 -3.38
CA ASP A 587 -18.57 -11.16 -4.77
C ASP A 587 -19.58 -12.01 -5.55
N PRO A 588 -20.83 -11.53 -5.70
CA PRO A 588 -21.86 -12.20 -6.49
C PRO A 588 -21.55 -12.26 -8.00
N GLY A 589 -20.51 -11.56 -8.47
CA GLY A 589 -20.09 -11.52 -9.87
C GLY A 589 -18.99 -12.53 -10.22
N LEU A 590 -18.42 -13.27 -9.26
CA LEU A 590 -17.36 -14.24 -9.53
C LEU A 590 -17.94 -15.53 -10.13
N THR A 591 -18.05 -15.56 -11.46
CA THR A 591 -18.72 -16.61 -12.24
C THR A 591 -18.13 -18.01 -12.02
N ASP A 592 -16.80 -18.12 -11.93
CA ASP A 592 -16.12 -19.41 -11.72
C ASP A 592 -16.58 -20.11 -10.43
N ALA A 593 -16.99 -19.36 -9.41
CA ALA A 593 -17.54 -19.93 -8.17
C ALA A 593 -18.91 -20.58 -8.39
N TYR A 594 -19.80 -19.98 -9.19
CA TYR A 594 -21.08 -20.63 -9.55
C TYR A 594 -20.85 -21.90 -10.36
N PHE A 595 -19.91 -21.87 -11.31
CA PHE A 595 -19.59 -23.04 -12.14
C PHE A 595 -19.11 -24.22 -11.29
N ASN A 596 -18.09 -24.00 -10.46
CA ASN A 596 -17.51 -25.03 -9.59
C ASN A 596 -18.50 -25.51 -8.53
N LEU A 597 -19.30 -24.61 -7.96
CA LEU A 597 -20.33 -24.96 -6.98
C LEU A 597 -21.41 -25.87 -7.61
N GLY A 598 -21.81 -25.61 -8.85
CA GLY A 598 -22.76 -26.46 -9.57
C GLY A 598 -22.19 -27.84 -9.88
N LEU A 599 -20.90 -27.92 -10.25
CA LEU A 599 -20.22 -29.21 -10.43
C LEU A 599 -20.21 -30.04 -9.14
N LEU A 600 -19.91 -29.42 -7.99
CA LEU A 600 -19.92 -30.11 -6.70
C LEU A 600 -21.33 -30.58 -6.32
N TYR A 601 -22.36 -29.74 -6.52
CA TYR A 601 -23.74 -30.16 -6.25
C TYR A 601 -24.18 -31.32 -7.13
N PHE A 602 -23.89 -31.26 -8.44
CA PHE A 602 -24.33 -32.27 -9.39
C PHE A 602 -23.56 -33.59 -9.22
N ASN A 603 -22.22 -33.53 -9.18
CA ASN A 603 -21.37 -34.72 -9.21
C ASN A 603 -21.18 -35.35 -7.85
N GLU A 604 -20.99 -34.55 -6.79
CA GLU A 604 -20.58 -35.06 -5.48
C GLU A 604 -21.77 -35.20 -4.52
N GLU A 605 -22.60 -34.17 -4.39
CA GLU A 605 -23.79 -34.21 -3.51
C GLU A 605 -25.02 -34.83 -4.18
N LYS A 606 -24.98 -35.09 -5.50
CA LYS A 606 -26.10 -35.61 -6.30
C LYS A 606 -27.39 -34.78 -6.14
N ASN A 607 -27.22 -33.46 -6.06
CA ASN A 607 -28.29 -32.49 -5.87
C ASN A 607 -28.46 -31.61 -7.11
N SER A 608 -29.18 -32.14 -8.10
CA SER A 608 -29.41 -31.47 -9.38
C SER A 608 -30.23 -30.17 -9.26
N ALA A 609 -31.09 -30.05 -8.25
CA ALA A 609 -31.88 -28.84 -8.02
C ALA A 609 -30.99 -27.63 -7.65
N GLU A 610 -30.04 -27.84 -6.74
CA GLU A 610 -29.08 -26.79 -6.40
C GLU A 610 -28.09 -26.51 -7.53
N ALA A 611 -27.68 -27.54 -8.28
CA ALA A 611 -26.82 -27.38 -9.45
C ALA A 611 -27.49 -26.50 -10.53
N VAL A 612 -28.77 -26.76 -10.85
CA VAL A 612 -29.56 -25.90 -11.75
C VAL A 612 -29.59 -24.48 -11.22
N ARG A 613 -29.95 -24.27 -9.95
CA ARG A 613 -30.08 -22.93 -9.35
C ARG A 613 -28.80 -22.09 -9.51
N VAL A 614 -27.63 -22.68 -9.29
CA VAL A 614 -26.35 -21.95 -9.39
C VAL A 614 -25.88 -21.77 -10.84
N TRP A 615 -26.10 -22.75 -11.71
CA TRP A 615 -25.75 -22.64 -13.13
C TRP A 615 -26.70 -21.73 -13.91
N GLU A 616 -27.96 -21.59 -13.51
CA GLU A 616 -28.85 -20.55 -14.06
C GLU A 616 -28.29 -19.16 -13.75
N LYS A 617 -27.86 -18.92 -12.51
CA LYS A 617 -27.18 -17.67 -12.13
C LYS A 617 -25.89 -17.46 -12.91
N TYR A 618 -25.09 -18.51 -13.13
CA TYR A 618 -23.94 -18.44 -14.03
C TYR A 618 -24.37 -17.99 -15.44
N SER A 619 -25.41 -18.61 -16.02
CA SER A 619 -25.87 -18.30 -17.37
C SER A 619 -26.46 -16.90 -17.52
N GLU A 620 -27.02 -16.31 -16.46
CA GLU A 620 -27.45 -14.91 -16.43
C GLU A 620 -26.24 -13.95 -16.55
N LEU A 621 -25.11 -14.30 -15.92
CA LEU A 621 -23.88 -13.49 -15.92
C LEU A 621 -23.02 -13.72 -17.18
N VAL A 622 -22.98 -14.95 -17.68
CA VAL A 622 -22.21 -15.38 -18.85
C VAL A 622 -23.15 -16.03 -19.87
N PRO A 623 -24.00 -15.25 -20.55
CA PRO A 623 -25.02 -15.80 -21.44
C PRO A 623 -24.47 -16.43 -22.72
N ASN A 624 -23.20 -16.18 -23.06
CA ASN A 624 -22.58 -16.54 -24.34
C ASN A 624 -21.69 -17.79 -24.26
N GLU A 625 -21.80 -18.60 -23.21
CA GLU A 625 -21.06 -19.84 -23.08
C GLU A 625 -21.97 -21.05 -23.32
N ALA A 626 -21.79 -21.77 -24.43
CA ALA A 626 -22.68 -22.87 -24.78
C ALA A 626 -22.63 -24.05 -23.79
N ALA A 627 -21.44 -24.30 -23.19
CA ALA A 627 -21.22 -25.42 -22.28
C ALA A 627 -22.09 -25.38 -21.02
N ILE A 628 -22.41 -24.19 -20.48
CA ILE A 628 -23.27 -24.10 -19.29
C ILE A 628 -24.68 -24.60 -19.57
N TYR A 629 -25.22 -24.34 -20.75
CA TYR A 629 -26.57 -24.78 -21.13
C TYR A 629 -26.64 -26.29 -21.34
N GLN A 630 -25.54 -26.92 -21.75
CA GLN A 630 -25.44 -28.38 -21.72
C GLN A 630 -25.48 -28.91 -20.28
N ASN A 631 -24.72 -28.32 -19.36
CA ASN A 631 -24.74 -28.73 -17.95
C ASN A 631 -26.14 -28.57 -17.33
N LEU A 632 -26.81 -27.46 -17.62
CA LEU A 632 -28.21 -27.23 -17.24
C LEU A 632 -29.14 -28.28 -17.84
N ALA A 633 -28.99 -28.60 -19.13
CA ALA A 633 -29.84 -29.61 -19.78
C ALA A 633 -29.74 -30.98 -19.12
N VAL A 634 -28.51 -31.42 -18.80
CA VAL A 634 -28.27 -32.68 -18.10
C VAL A 634 -28.90 -32.65 -16.70
N ALA A 635 -28.74 -31.56 -15.96
CA ALA A 635 -29.34 -31.42 -14.63
C ALA A 635 -30.87 -31.34 -14.66
N TYR A 636 -31.46 -30.70 -15.67
CA TYR A 636 -32.91 -30.69 -15.89
C TYR A 636 -33.48 -32.07 -16.20
N LEU A 637 -32.74 -32.86 -17.00
CA LEU A 637 -33.14 -34.23 -17.30
C LEU A 637 -33.13 -35.11 -16.04
N ASP A 638 -32.12 -34.97 -15.18
CA ASP A 638 -32.03 -35.68 -13.89
C ASP A 638 -33.17 -35.29 -12.92
N LEU A 639 -33.63 -34.04 -12.97
CA LEU A 639 -34.82 -33.57 -12.25
C LEU A 639 -36.15 -34.02 -12.87
N GLY A 640 -36.12 -34.68 -14.03
CA GLY A 640 -37.32 -35.12 -14.75
C GLY A 640 -38.06 -33.99 -15.46
N ASP A 641 -37.38 -32.90 -15.84
CA ASP A 641 -37.92 -31.81 -16.65
C ASP A 641 -37.40 -31.87 -18.11
N PRO A 642 -38.05 -32.69 -18.96
CA PRO A 642 -37.64 -32.87 -20.35
C PRO A 642 -37.81 -31.62 -21.22
N ASP A 643 -38.77 -30.75 -20.89
CA ASP A 643 -39.04 -29.53 -21.66
C ASP A 643 -37.94 -28.49 -21.42
N ALA A 644 -37.54 -28.30 -20.15
CA ALA A 644 -36.41 -27.44 -19.79
C ALA A 644 -35.07 -27.97 -20.34
N CYS A 645 -34.88 -29.29 -20.33
CA CYS A 645 -33.72 -29.93 -20.95
C CYS A 645 -33.55 -29.55 -22.43
N LEU A 646 -34.60 -29.75 -23.24
CA LEU A 646 -34.57 -29.39 -24.66
C LEU A 646 -34.38 -27.89 -24.88
N ALA A 647 -35.04 -27.04 -24.07
CA ALA A 647 -34.89 -25.60 -24.16
C ALA A 647 -33.43 -25.18 -23.93
N ALA A 648 -32.77 -25.75 -22.93
CA ALA A 648 -31.37 -25.49 -22.64
C ALA A 648 -30.44 -25.98 -23.76
N LEU A 649 -30.64 -27.19 -24.31
CA LEU A 649 -29.83 -27.67 -25.45
C LEU A 649 -30.01 -26.80 -26.70
N HIS A 650 -31.23 -26.36 -27.00
CA HIS A 650 -31.46 -25.41 -28.09
C HIS A 650 -30.78 -24.07 -27.80
N LYS A 651 -30.79 -23.60 -26.55
CA LYS A 651 -30.09 -22.39 -26.17
C LYS A 651 -28.57 -22.51 -26.38
N ALA A 652 -27.98 -23.66 -26.07
CA ALA A 652 -26.57 -23.93 -26.36
C ALA A 652 -26.25 -23.76 -27.86
N LEU A 653 -27.12 -24.27 -28.74
CA LEU A 653 -26.99 -24.13 -30.20
C LEU A 653 -27.32 -22.73 -30.73
N GLU A 654 -28.14 -21.94 -30.02
CA GLU A 654 -28.32 -20.52 -30.33
C GLU A 654 -27.06 -19.71 -30.04
N VAL A 655 -26.42 -20.01 -28.90
CA VAL A 655 -25.20 -19.34 -28.42
C VAL A 655 -24.00 -19.70 -29.28
N ASP A 656 -23.80 -21.00 -29.52
CA ASP A 656 -22.80 -21.49 -30.46
C ASP A 656 -23.44 -22.51 -31.41
N PRO A 657 -23.76 -22.10 -32.65
CA PRO A 657 -24.29 -23.00 -33.67
C PRO A 657 -23.37 -24.15 -34.03
N GLN A 658 -22.07 -24.10 -33.68
CA GLN A 658 -21.09 -25.16 -33.91
C GLN A 658 -20.87 -26.03 -32.66
N TYR A 659 -21.61 -25.84 -31.57
CA TYR A 659 -21.49 -26.67 -30.38
C TYR A 659 -22.11 -28.05 -30.61
N HIS A 660 -21.30 -28.96 -31.14
CA HIS A 660 -21.74 -30.26 -31.65
C HIS A 660 -22.30 -31.15 -30.53
N GLU A 661 -21.76 -31.02 -29.32
CA GLU A 661 -22.21 -31.72 -28.12
C GLU A 661 -23.69 -31.46 -27.83
N ALA A 662 -24.19 -30.23 -27.99
CA ALA A 662 -25.62 -29.96 -27.79
C ALA A 662 -26.49 -30.64 -28.85
N GLN A 663 -26.05 -30.67 -30.11
CA GLN A 663 -26.79 -31.35 -31.19
C GLN A 663 -26.82 -32.88 -30.99
N PHE A 664 -25.72 -33.45 -30.49
CA PHE A 664 -25.64 -34.85 -30.09
C PHE A 664 -26.61 -35.15 -28.95
N ASN A 665 -26.59 -34.35 -27.88
CA ASN A 665 -27.48 -34.52 -26.73
C ASN A 665 -28.97 -34.37 -27.07
N ILE A 666 -29.34 -33.52 -28.06
CA ILE A 666 -30.74 -33.44 -28.55
C ILE A 666 -31.16 -34.74 -29.23
N ALA A 667 -30.27 -35.34 -30.02
CA ALA A 667 -30.54 -36.62 -30.67
C ALA A 667 -30.73 -37.72 -29.61
N GLU A 668 -29.83 -37.78 -28.62
CA GLU A 668 -29.96 -38.72 -27.50
C GLU A 668 -31.26 -38.52 -26.72
N PHE A 669 -31.61 -37.27 -26.41
CA PHE A 669 -32.86 -36.95 -25.74
C PHE A 669 -34.08 -37.50 -26.49
N TYR A 670 -34.15 -37.33 -27.82
CA TYR A 670 -35.28 -37.86 -28.59
C TYR A 670 -35.28 -39.38 -28.68
N LEU A 671 -34.11 -40.03 -28.64
CA LEU A 671 -34.02 -41.49 -28.56
C LEU A 671 -34.57 -41.99 -27.22
N GLU A 672 -34.16 -41.40 -26.09
CA GLU A 672 -34.69 -41.75 -24.76
C GLU A 672 -36.22 -41.60 -24.69
N GLN A 673 -36.75 -40.55 -25.33
CA GLN A 673 -38.20 -40.31 -25.42
C GLN A 673 -38.90 -41.16 -26.50
N LYS A 674 -38.20 -42.11 -27.14
CA LYS A 674 -38.68 -42.98 -28.23
C LYS A 674 -39.30 -42.23 -29.41
N SER A 675 -38.90 -40.97 -29.59
CA SER A 675 -39.36 -40.08 -30.64
C SER A 675 -38.47 -40.23 -31.87
N TYR A 676 -38.43 -41.44 -32.44
CA TYR A 676 -37.44 -41.83 -33.45
C TYR A 676 -37.44 -40.93 -34.69
N ALA A 677 -38.61 -40.48 -35.17
CA ALA A 677 -38.68 -39.58 -36.32
C ALA A 677 -38.04 -38.20 -36.07
N LYS A 678 -37.99 -37.74 -34.80
CA LYS A 678 -37.26 -36.53 -34.43
C LYS A 678 -35.78 -36.84 -34.24
N ALA A 679 -35.44 -37.93 -33.58
CA ALA A 679 -34.07 -38.39 -33.40
C ALA A 679 -33.34 -38.55 -34.76
N GLU A 680 -33.96 -39.20 -35.74
CA GLU A 680 -33.41 -39.38 -37.09
C GLU A 680 -33.10 -38.04 -37.77
N ARG A 681 -33.97 -37.04 -37.64
CA ARG A 681 -33.74 -35.70 -38.20
C ARG A 681 -32.55 -35.01 -37.54
N GLU A 682 -32.43 -35.11 -36.23
CA GLU A 682 -31.34 -34.48 -35.48
C GLU A 682 -30.01 -35.22 -35.69
N LEU A 683 -30.03 -36.56 -35.80
CA LEU A 683 -28.88 -37.37 -36.20
C LEU A 683 -28.41 -37.04 -37.62
N ALA A 684 -29.33 -36.85 -38.57
CA ALA A 684 -28.96 -36.43 -39.93
C ALA A 684 -28.30 -35.04 -39.95
N LYS A 685 -28.77 -34.10 -39.12
CA LYS A 685 -28.10 -32.79 -38.94
C LYS A 685 -26.73 -32.94 -38.29
N TYR A 686 -26.63 -33.78 -37.27
CA TYR A 686 -25.36 -34.07 -36.59
C TYR A 686 -24.35 -34.69 -37.54
N GLN A 687 -24.73 -35.75 -38.27
CA GLN A 687 -23.91 -36.42 -39.28
C GLN A 687 -23.43 -35.46 -40.37
N LYS A 688 -24.31 -34.57 -40.85
CA LYS A 688 -23.94 -33.59 -41.86
C LYS A 688 -22.86 -32.62 -41.37
N ARG A 689 -22.88 -32.29 -40.07
CA ARG A 689 -21.91 -31.39 -39.43
C ARG A 689 -20.62 -32.11 -39.03
N GLN A 690 -20.74 -33.35 -38.57
CA GLN A 690 -19.68 -34.20 -38.05
C GLN A 690 -19.71 -35.56 -38.76
N PRO A 691 -19.36 -35.61 -40.06
CA PRO A 691 -19.47 -36.83 -40.87
C PRO A 691 -18.51 -37.93 -40.42
N ASP A 692 -17.43 -37.54 -39.76
CA ASP A 692 -16.36 -38.42 -39.29
C ASP A 692 -16.51 -38.84 -37.83
N ASP A 693 -17.55 -38.35 -37.12
CA ASP A 693 -17.75 -38.72 -35.72
C ASP A 693 -18.40 -40.09 -35.58
N PRO A 694 -17.70 -41.10 -35.03
CA PRO A 694 -18.22 -42.46 -34.89
C PRO A 694 -19.44 -42.54 -33.97
N ARG A 695 -19.63 -41.58 -33.05
CA ARG A 695 -20.78 -41.54 -32.13
C ARG A 695 -22.11 -41.41 -32.87
N THR A 696 -22.11 -40.84 -34.07
CA THR A 696 -23.31 -40.73 -34.91
C THR A 696 -23.83 -42.11 -35.30
N TYR A 697 -22.95 -42.98 -35.81
CA TYR A 697 -23.31 -44.33 -36.24
C TYR A 697 -23.67 -45.21 -35.05
N TYR A 698 -23.06 -44.96 -33.88
CA TYR A 698 -23.46 -45.61 -32.63
C TYR A 698 -24.91 -45.26 -32.25
N LEU A 699 -25.30 -43.99 -32.30
CA LEU A 699 -26.69 -43.59 -31.99
C LEU A 699 -27.69 -44.09 -33.03
N ILE A 700 -27.30 -44.20 -34.31
CA ILE A 700 -28.13 -44.84 -35.35
C ILE A 700 -28.33 -46.32 -35.02
N ALA A 701 -27.26 -47.04 -34.67
CA ALA A 701 -27.34 -48.43 -34.27
C ALA A 701 -28.25 -48.63 -33.04
N ARG A 702 -28.16 -47.73 -32.05
CA ARG A 702 -29.05 -47.73 -30.87
C ARG A 702 -30.51 -47.56 -31.28
N MET A 703 -30.79 -46.57 -32.14
CA MET A 703 -32.14 -46.32 -32.66
C MET A 703 -32.72 -47.53 -33.42
N GLU A 704 -31.94 -48.15 -34.31
CA GLU A 704 -32.33 -49.33 -35.08
C GLU A 704 -32.57 -50.55 -34.16
N ALA A 705 -31.71 -50.73 -33.16
CA ALA A 705 -31.85 -51.79 -32.16
C ALA A 705 -33.14 -51.64 -31.34
N GLU A 706 -33.47 -50.42 -30.89
CA GLU A 706 -34.72 -50.13 -30.18
C GLU A 706 -35.98 -50.29 -31.04
N GLN A 707 -35.85 -50.15 -32.37
CA GLN A 707 -36.89 -50.46 -33.35
C GLN A 707 -36.96 -51.96 -33.73
N ASN A 708 -36.08 -52.79 -33.15
CA ASN A 708 -35.94 -54.21 -33.42
C ASN A 708 -35.51 -54.54 -34.87
N ASP A 709 -34.83 -53.61 -35.55
CA ASP A 709 -34.13 -53.84 -36.80
C ASP A 709 -32.66 -54.21 -36.54
N LEU A 710 -32.45 -55.44 -36.08
CA LEU A 710 -31.17 -55.88 -35.53
C LEU A 710 -30.07 -56.02 -36.60
N ASP A 711 -30.43 -56.34 -37.84
CA ASP A 711 -29.46 -56.49 -38.93
C ASP A 711 -28.88 -55.13 -39.35
N SER A 712 -29.73 -54.11 -39.51
CA SER A 712 -29.30 -52.74 -39.77
C SER A 712 -28.50 -52.19 -38.58
N ALA A 713 -28.98 -52.42 -37.35
CA ALA A 713 -28.29 -51.98 -36.14
C ALA A 713 -26.87 -52.57 -36.03
N MET A 714 -26.68 -53.83 -36.41
CA MET A 714 -25.36 -54.48 -36.43
C MET A 714 -24.43 -53.86 -37.46
N ALA A 715 -24.94 -53.54 -38.65
CA ALA A 715 -24.17 -52.88 -39.70
C ALA A 715 -23.76 -51.44 -39.28
N SER A 716 -24.68 -50.68 -38.69
CA SER A 716 -24.41 -49.34 -38.14
C SER A 716 -23.41 -49.38 -36.99
N LEU A 717 -23.49 -50.38 -36.12
CA LEU A 717 -22.54 -50.57 -35.02
C LEU A 717 -21.13 -50.93 -35.53
N GLU A 718 -21.03 -51.83 -36.52
CA GLU A 718 -19.75 -52.13 -37.18
C GLU A 718 -19.16 -50.88 -37.82
N LYS A 719 -20.00 -50.05 -38.47
CA LYS A 719 -19.58 -48.76 -39.01
C LYS A 719 -19.06 -47.81 -37.92
N ALA A 720 -19.71 -47.74 -36.76
CA ALA A 720 -19.23 -46.93 -35.64
C ALA A 720 -17.84 -47.37 -35.18
N PHE A 721 -17.58 -48.68 -35.12
CA PHE A 721 -16.28 -49.23 -34.73
C PHE A 721 -15.19 -48.98 -35.79
N GLU A 722 -15.52 -49.14 -37.09
CA GLU A 722 -14.62 -48.78 -38.20
C GLU A 722 -14.21 -47.30 -38.16
N MET A 723 -15.15 -46.42 -37.80
CA MET A 723 -14.95 -44.99 -37.67
C MET A 723 -14.22 -44.61 -36.36
N GLY A 724 -13.85 -45.59 -35.54
CA GLY A 724 -12.99 -45.39 -34.37
C GLY A 724 -13.72 -45.16 -33.05
N PHE A 725 -14.98 -45.60 -32.90
CA PHE A 725 -15.63 -45.66 -31.60
C PHE A 725 -14.82 -46.55 -30.63
N LYS A 726 -14.43 -46.01 -29.46
CA LYS A 726 -13.52 -46.68 -28.50
C LYS A 726 -14.04 -46.78 -27.07
N ASP A 727 -15.23 -46.27 -26.79
CA ASP A 727 -15.77 -46.28 -25.43
C ASP A 727 -16.49 -47.61 -25.12
N LYS A 728 -15.69 -48.61 -24.74
CA LYS A 728 -16.19 -49.94 -24.38
C LYS A 728 -17.14 -49.89 -23.18
N THR A 729 -16.81 -49.06 -22.19
CA THR A 729 -17.61 -48.93 -20.97
C THR A 729 -18.98 -48.38 -21.30
N TYR A 730 -19.07 -47.36 -22.15
CA TYR A 730 -20.34 -46.80 -22.62
C TYR A 730 -21.18 -47.86 -23.36
N LEU A 731 -20.58 -48.58 -24.30
CA LEU A 731 -21.24 -49.67 -25.03
C LEU A 731 -21.81 -50.76 -24.10
N GLU A 732 -21.08 -51.12 -23.04
CA GLU A 732 -21.46 -52.15 -22.07
C GLU A 732 -22.52 -51.69 -21.06
N GLN A 733 -22.55 -50.39 -20.74
CA GLN A 733 -23.50 -49.81 -19.80
C GLN A 733 -24.80 -49.34 -20.46
N ASP A 734 -24.79 -49.06 -21.76
CA ASP A 734 -25.97 -48.63 -22.50
C ASP A 734 -27.05 -49.71 -22.51
N VAL A 735 -28.10 -49.49 -21.74
CA VAL A 735 -29.21 -50.44 -21.55
C VAL A 735 -30.01 -50.66 -22.83
N HIS A 736 -30.06 -49.68 -23.73
CA HIS A 736 -30.82 -49.76 -24.98
C HIS A 736 -30.14 -50.69 -25.98
N MET A 737 -28.81 -50.83 -25.86
CA MET A 737 -28.03 -51.79 -26.64
C MET A 737 -28.18 -53.24 -26.13
N THR A 738 -28.95 -53.50 -25.07
CA THR A 738 -29.16 -54.88 -24.57
C THR A 738 -29.84 -55.78 -25.61
N ILE A 739 -30.70 -55.22 -26.46
CA ILE A 739 -31.44 -55.98 -27.48
C ILE A 739 -30.47 -56.55 -28.52
N ILE A 740 -29.53 -55.73 -29.00
CA ILE A 740 -28.56 -56.12 -30.02
C ILE A 740 -27.47 -57.06 -29.48
N ARG A 741 -27.19 -57.04 -28.16
CA ARG A 741 -26.22 -57.97 -27.53
C ARG A 741 -26.57 -59.45 -27.72
N ASN A 742 -27.85 -59.77 -27.93
CA ASN A 742 -28.31 -61.13 -28.17
C ASN A 742 -28.16 -61.56 -29.64
N HIS A 743 -27.76 -60.65 -30.53
CA HIS A 743 -27.52 -60.97 -31.94
C HIS A 743 -26.31 -61.91 -32.09
N PRO A 744 -26.37 -63.01 -32.88
CA PRO A 744 -25.30 -64.00 -32.97
C PRO A 744 -23.92 -63.43 -33.34
N ALA A 745 -23.89 -62.37 -34.15
CA ALA A 745 -22.65 -61.73 -34.60
C ALA A 745 -22.12 -60.65 -33.64
N TYR A 746 -22.87 -60.26 -32.60
CA TYR A 746 -22.48 -59.17 -31.71
C TYR A 746 -21.18 -59.46 -30.96
N ALA A 747 -21.08 -60.65 -30.36
CA ALA A 747 -19.90 -61.04 -29.58
C ALA A 747 -18.62 -61.07 -30.44
N GLU A 748 -18.73 -61.56 -31.69
CA GLU A 748 -17.62 -61.57 -32.64
C GLU A 748 -17.22 -60.16 -33.07
N LEU A 749 -18.21 -59.29 -33.35
CA LEU A 749 -17.96 -57.91 -33.73
C LEU A 749 -17.24 -57.15 -32.60
N VAL A 750 -17.74 -57.22 -31.36
CA VAL A 750 -17.10 -56.54 -30.22
C VAL A 750 -15.69 -57.08 -29.98
N ALA A 751 -15.48 -58.39 -30.04
CA ALA A 751 -14.16 -58.99 -29.85
C ALA A 751 -13.13 -58.53 -30.90
N ARG A 752 -13.58 -58.26 -32.14
CA ARG A 752 -12.72 -57.77 -33.24
C ARG A 752 -12.15 -56.38 -32.96
N TYR A 753 -12.95 -55.47 -32.40
CA TYR A 753 -12.57 -54.07 -32.19
C TYR A 753 -12.18 -53.73 -30.74
N PHE A 754 -12.57 -54.57 -29.78
CA PHE A 754 -12.23 -54.46 -28.36
C PHE A 754 -11.58 -55.76 -27.83
N PRO A 755 -10.38 -56.11 -28.30
CA PRO A 755 -9.68 -57.31 -27.84
C PRO A 755 -9.45 -57.23 -26.33
N GLN A 756 -9.64 -58.35 -25.62
CA GLN A 756 -9.28 -58.43 -24.20
C GLN A 756 -7.75 -58.40 -24.09
N ASN A 757 -7.21 -57.34 -23.47
CA ASN A 757 -5.84 -57.33 -22.96
C ASN A 757 -5.82 -57.84 -21.52
#